data_AF-A0A7X7ZJZ0-F1
#
_entry.id   AF-A0A7X7ZJZ0-F1
#
_cell.length_a   1.000
_cell.length_b   1.000
_cell.length_c   1.000
_cell.angle_alpha   90.00
_cell.angle_beta   90.00
_cell.angle_gamma   90.00
#
_symmetry.space_group_name_H-M   'P 1'
#
loop_
_entity.id
_entity.type
_entity.pdbx_description
1 polymer ?
#
loop_
_entity_poly.entity_id
_entity_poly.type
_entity_poly.pdbx_seq_one_letter_code
_entity_poly.pdbx_strand_id
1 'polypeptide(L)'
;MRHRAISRSAAALLAALVLVPPAAAGAPREALDRFIRLSGPGPAGAADRAPVEHRGRFSGYTNYWQTAAWSWAQHGNLFLMGRPDVAAAVVQNKADIAEELGLPGLVVDEGFLDAWLERPVAELEDPTDEALARALAKGHALVWAAPSSPLGVQLLAKAPGLAGARAAFGSHQARAAGYREIIAIALADGDRRLFAVVGEEARDRARLKQLLADVRDVVARHDLHRGWFGTGTLLHSVTCHPGHPLEVVGQGLAQGNDWFTFGGYMDFMMRDELPEWLRKVGLDDVAVDVGTGKATHSLGTVAYGLRSYDGLKIQDMPTEEEWIRFVKDRGGYVFRPVYAPECDTYRYDGQIAIDGNKRQIDTEDVPFILQTGLVKDEAPACMVLFSEKGRRWDRDGMWRAILGRRAVGVLPQGRMMGPARFREALQMLLLDRVRLEELFGDRVELEASVEGSDLRVRLANLGDGPFEGRVVCRPAPGVAAGKAGEELVVPPGAERTLTFPLRPTAAAMGRANPVLVEARWKGRVKRTLAALELPPAVAVHKLLYGLAPEVAFPVSVHNFGQGPDVPVEVRVFAKEGPAAPVLAASLTAAARPGEHRALEFKLPLRPGHYTVRTTALGVTAETQLGVGEAAGQVTVTPVDLDGDGLMEYRLENDRVRVTLLAIGARVIEYVVKEKNDNVFFKFWPEKEYSDRRPFRERGFYPYGGFEDFLGQASIETHKVYDAEIVKAGGTSATVRMTADYYGNRMEKVFTLDGASPLLEVRFALEFRNPELNMLGPQPILALGREHGPEDVFVVPAKGGRREVRMRPEEYFGEVFELAEGWNAGRDTVEDVSFVGAFPVSEPEFLHMWMNHPSNGESAHYYAEFQPWVPIFRKTVRYFSYYLWGAGGPWENGLEALRRRNLVTVAR
;
A
#
# COMPACT_ATOMS: atom_id res chain seq x y z
N MET A 1 -34.75 -10.98 -45.68
CA MET A 1 -35.80 -11.98 -45.97
C MET A 1 -35.23 -13.38 -45.91
N ARG A 2 -35.51 -14.12 -44.82
CA ARG A 2 -35.59 -15.59 -44.74
C ARG A 2 -36.16 -15.92 -43.36
N HIS A 3 -37.26 -16.68 -43.36
CA HIS A 3 -38.14 -16.98 -42.24
C HIS A 3 -37.42 -17.71 -41.09
N ARG A 4 -37.73 -17.32 -39.84
CA ARG A 4 -37.48 -18.14 -38.65
C ARG A 4 -38.81 -18.47 -37.98
N ALA A 5 -39.01 -19.77 -37.81
CA ALA A 5 -40.17 -20.40 -37.20
C ALA A 5 -40.28 -20.03 -35.71
N ILE A 6 -41.49 -19.64 -35.32
CA ILE A 6 -41.90 -19.45 -33.93
C ILE A 6 -42.16 -20.85 -33.35
N SER A 7 -41.33 -21.23 -32.38
CA SER A 7 -41.50 -22.46 -31.59
C SER A 7 -42.75 -22.34 -30.71
N ARG A 8 -43.67 -23.28 -30.94
CA ARG A 8 -44.95 -23.45 -30.26
C ARG A 8 -44.76 -24.00 -28.84
N SER A 9 -44.61 -23.13 -27.85
CA SER A 9 -44.72 -23.55 -26.43
C SER A 9 -45.45 -22.54 -25.53
N ALA A 10 -45.92 -21.41 -26.06
CA ALA A 10 -46.54 -20.33 -25.27
C ALA A 10 -48.08 -20.24 -25.36
N ALA A 11 -48.75 -21.24 -25.94
CA ALA A 11 -50.17 -21.14 -26.31
C ALA A 11 -51.09 -22.22 -25.70
N ALA A 12 -50.71 -22.87 -24.59
CA ALA A 12 -51.49 -23.96 -23.98
C ALA A 12 -51.92 -23.72 -22.53
N LEU A 13 -51.82 -22.50 -21.98
CA LEU A 13 -52.13 -22.23 -20.56
C LEU A 13 -53.29 -21.25 -20.33
N LEU A 14 -54.15 -21.02 -21.34
CA LEU A 14 -55.24 -20.03 -21.25
C LEU A 14 -56.64 -20.53 -21.68
N ALA A 15 -56.85 -21.85 -21.81
CA ALA A 15 -58.15 -22.40 -22.15
C ALA A 15 -58.48 -23.68 -21.37
N ALA A 16 -58.69 -23.54 -20.06
CA ALA A 16 -59.42 -24.52 -19.24
C ALA A 16 -60.07 -23.83 -18.03
N LEU A 17 -60.80 -22.75 -18.29
CA LEU A 17 -61.82 -22.23 -17.39
C LEU A 17 -63.15 -22.73 -17.94
N VAL A 18 -63.77 -23.68 -17.24
CA VAL A 18 -65.22 -23.89 -17.04
C VAL A 18 -65.49 -25.37 -16.69
N LEU A 19 -66.17 -25.56 -15.55
CA LEU A 19 -66.78 -26.77 -14.98
C LEU A 19 -65.92 -27.67 -14.06
N VAL A 20 -65.82 -27.26 -12.79
CA VAL A 20 -65.64 -28.16 -11.63
C VAL A 20 -66.83 -27.91 -10.67
N PRO A 21 -67.51 -28.96 -10.17
CA PRO A 21 -68.69 -28.83 -9.30
C PRO A 21 -68.31 -28.38 -7.87
N PRO A 22 -69.24 -27.80 -7.08
CA PRO A 22 -68.94 -27.34 -5.74
C PRO A 22 -68.91 -28.53 -4.79
N ALA A 23 -67.77 -28.79 -4.15
CA ALA A 23 -67.65 -29.74 -3.07
C ALA A 23 -67.00 -29.07 -1.84
N ALA A 24 -67.82 -29.00 -0.78
CA ALA A 24 -67.52 -28.90 0.64
C ALA A 24 -66.56 -27.80 1.16
N ALA A 25 -67.13 -26.88 1.92
CA ALA A 25 -66.41 -26.00 2.84
C ALA A 25 -65.87 -26.78 4.05
N GLY A 26 -64.62 -26.47 4.41
CA GLY A 26 -63.93 -26.89 5.62
C GLY A 26 -62.45 -26.50 5.50
N ALA A 27 -62.12 -25.28 5.92
CA ALA A 27 -60.82 -24.57 5.90
C ALA A 27 -59.55 -25.40 5.61
N PRO A 28 -58.73 -24.96 4.63
CA PRO A 28 -57.39 -24.44 5.00
C PRO A 28 -56.79 -23.34 4.09
N ARG A 29 -57.59 -22.71 3.20
CA ARG A 29 -57.13 -21.67 2.24
C ARG A 29 -56.60 -20.36 2.88
N GLU A 30 -56.96 -20.02 4.12
CA GLU A 30 -56.62 -18.72 4.75
C GLU A 30 -55.16 -18.61 5.28
N ALA A 31 -54.42 -19.71 5.38
CA ALA A 31 -53.15 -19.72 6.10
C ALA A 31 -51.99 -18.99 5.37
N LEU A 32 -51.97 -19.00 4.03
CA LEU A 32 -50.90 -18.43 3.20
C LEU A 32 -51.15 -16.97 2.79
N ASP A 33 -52.40 -16.50 2.80
CA ASP A 33 -52.77 -15.17 2.30
C ASP A 33 -52.11 -14.04 3.11
N ARG A 34 -51.98 -14.23 4.42
CA ARG A 34 -51.34 -13.30 5.35
C ARG A 34 -49.82 -13.22 5.21
N PHE A 35 -49.21 -14.24 4.60
CA PHE A 35 -47.77 -14.27 4.38
C PHE A 35 -47.39 -13.40 3.18
N ILE A 36 -46.48 -12.46 3.42
CA ILE A 36 -45.91 -11.55 2.42
C ILE A 36 -44.42 -11.86 2.21
N ARG A 37 -43.92 -11.66 0.99
CA ARG A 37 -42.51 -11.86 0.68
C ARG A 37 -41.63 -10.92 1.51
N LEU A 38 -40.63 -11.49 2.18
CA LEU A 38 -39.78 -10.76 3.14
C LEU A 38 -38.99 -9.64 2.44
N SER A 39 -38.55 -9.86 1.21
CA SER A 39 -37.85 -8.87 0.39
C SER A 39 -38.77 -7.82 -0.26
N GLY A 40 -40.08 -7.86 -0.01
CA GLY A 40 -41.08 -6.97 -0.61
C GLY A 40 -41.79 -7.50 -1.87
N PRO A 41 -42.86 -6.82 -2.34
CA PRO A 41 -43.81 -7.35 -3.33
C PRO A 41 -43.35 -7.28 -4.80
N GLY A 42 -42.23 -6.62 -5.12
CA GLY A 42 -41.68 -6.55 -6.49
C GLY A 42 -40.40 -7.37 -6.65
N PRO A 43 -39.97 -7.68 -7.89
CA PRO A 43 -38.59 -8.13 -8.15
C PRO A 43 -37.54 -7.12 -7.66
N ALA A 44 -37.96 -5.88 -7.40
CA ALA A 44 -37.19 -4.68 -7.09
C ALA A 44 -36.90 -4.42 -5.59
N GLY A 45 -37.57 -5.08 -4.64
CA GLY A 45 -37.56 -4.65 -3.23
C GLY A 45 -36.21 -4.74 -2.48
N ALA A 46 -35.27 -5.52 -3.01
CA ALA A 46 -33.86 -5.57 -2.55
C ALA A 46 -32.84 -5.47 -3.70
N ALA A 47 -33.30 -5.57 -4.96
CA ALA A 47 -32.48 -5.50 -6.17
C ALA A 47 -32.25 -4.05 -6.67
N ASP A 48 -33.06 -3.08 -6.22
CA ASP A 48 -32.94 -1.66 -6.62
C ASP A 48 -32.04 -0.81 -5.70
N ARG A 49 -31.43 -1.39 -4.66
CA ARG A 49 -30.41 -0.64 -3.93
C ARG A 49 -29.19 -0.47 -4.83
N ALA A 50 -28.87 0.78 -5.13
CA ALA A 50 -27.64 1.12 -5.81
C ALA A 50 -26.46 0.46 -5.07
N PRO A 51 -25.50 -0.14 -5.81
CA PRO A 51 -24.30 -0.68 -5.19
C PRO A 51 -23.56 0.42 -4.43
N VAL A 52 -22.87 0.05 -3.35
CA VAL A 52 -22.01 0.99 -2.64
C VAL A 52 -20.87 1.38 -3.59
N GLU A 53 -20.72 2.69 -3.85
CA GLU A 53 -19.68 3.21 -4.73
C GLU A 53 -18.49 3.73 -3.91
N HIS A 54 -17.34 3.09 -4.04
CA HIS A 54 -16.08 3.58 -3.51
C HIS A 54 -15.42 4.44 -4.57
N ARG A 55 -15.41 5.75 -4.34
CA ARG A 55 -14.78 6.70 -5.26
C ARG A 55 -13.35 6.96 -4.83
N GLY A 56 -12.43 6.82 -5.77
CA GLY A 56 -11.03 7.12 -5.54
C GLY A 56 -10.52 8.15 -6.54
N ARG A 57 -9.53 8.91 -6.10
CA ARG A 57 -8.79 9.84 -6.95
C ARG A 57 -7.33 9.79 -6.57
N PHE A 58 -6.49 9.78 -7.59
CA PHE A 58 -5.06 9.94 -7.47
C PHE A 58 -4.62 11.16 -8.28
N SER A 59 -3.71 11.95 -7.74
CA SER A 59 -3.12 13.11 -8.43
C SER A 59 -1.72 13.36 -7.87
N GLY A 60 -0.73 12.68 -8.42
CA GLY A 60 0.63 12.69 -7.90
C GLY A 60 1.62 12.01 -8.82
N TYR A 61 2.76 11.61 -8.26
CA TYR A 61 3.82 10.89 -8.97
C TYR A 61 3.76 9.38 -8.73
N THR A 62 4.11 8.61 -9.77
CA THR A 62 4.26 7.14 -9.73
C THR A 62 5.59 6.79 -10.40
N ASN A 63 5.56 6.52 -11.71
CA ASN A 63 6.71 6.57 -12.61
C ASN A 63 6.60 7.74 -13.62
N TYR A 64 5.51 8.50 -13.54
CA TYR A 64 5.29 9.80 -14.19
C TYR A 64 4.21 10.57 -13.41
N TRP A 65 4.08 11.88 -13.66
CA TRP A 65 3.01 12.70 -13.12
C TRP A 65 1.68 12.34 -13.77
N GLN A 66 0.69 11.93 -12.97
CA GLN A 66 -0.62 11.55 -13.49
C GLN A 66 -1.77 11.92 -12.56
N THR A 67 -2.96 11.99 -13.14
CA THR A 67 -4.21 12.11 -12.42
C THR A 67 -5.16 11.04 -12.91
N ALA A 68 -5.75 10.31 -11.98
CA ALA A 68 -6.75 9.29 -12.24
C ALA A 68 -7.91 9.45 -11.25
N ALA A 69 -9.11 9.12 -11.68
CA ALA A 69 -10.28 9.02 -10.82
C ALA A 69 -11.05 7.76 -11.22
N TRP A 70 -11.59 7.06 -10.24
CA TRP A 70 -12.29 5.81 -10.44
C TRP A 70 -13.47 5.70 -9.47
N SER A 71 -14.37 4.78 -9.79
CA SER A 71 -15.44 4.35 -8.92
C SER A 71 -15.48 2.82 -8.93
N TRP A 72 -15.53 2.21 -7.76
CA TRP A 72 -15.72 0.79 -7.61
C TRP A 72 -17.09 0.52 -7.00
N ALA A 73 -17.89 -0.25 -7.71
CA ALA A 73 -19.15 -0.73 -7.19
C ALA A 73 -18.94 -2.01 -6.38
N GLN A 74 -19.47 -2.03 -5.15
CA GLN A 74 -19.38 -3.16 -4.24
C GLN A 74 -20.65 -4.01 -4.27
N HIS A 75 -20.49 -5.33 -4.10
CA HIS A 75 -21.61 -6.25 -3.90
C HIS A 75 -21.35 -7.25 -2.76
N GLY A 76 -22.30 -7.34 -1.83
CA GLY A 76 -22.26 -8.24 -0.65
C GLY A 76 -21.04 -8.04 0.24
N ASN A 77 -20.39 -6.88 0.13
CA ASN A 77 -19.09 -6.56 0.70
C ASN A 77 -17.98 -7.62 0.49
N LEU A 78 -18.08 -8.42 -0.57
CA LEU A 78 -17.08 -9.43 -0.92
C LEU A 78 -16.21 -9.02 -2.08
N PHE A 79 -16.79 -8.38 -3.10
CA PHE A 79 -16.03 -7.98 -4.28
C PHE A 79 -16.40 -6.59 -4.78
N LEU A 80 -15.47 -6.02 -5.54
CA LEU A 80 -15.55 -4.72 -6.17
C LEU A 80 -15.50 -4.88 -7.70
N MET A 81 -16.08 -3.92 -8.42
CA MET A 81 -16.10 -3.87 -9.89
C MET A 81 -15.97 -2.43 -10.40
N GLY A 82 -15.06 -2.20 -11.34
CA GLY A 82 -15.02 -0.97 -12.14
C GLY A 82 -15.61 -1.21 -13.53
N ARG A 83 -16.94 -1.38 -13.65
CA ARG A 83 -17.62 -1.67 -14.94
C ARG A 83 -18.78 -0.72 -15.24
N PRO A 84 -19.11 -0.49 -16.53
CA PRO A 84 -20.25 0.36 -16.92
C PRO A 84 -21.64 -0.20 -16.57
N ASP A 85 -21.83 -1.53 -16.59
CA ASP A 85 -23.12 -2.18 -16.28
C ASP A 85 -22.97 -3.13 -15.08
N VAL A 86 -23.07 -2.55 -13.89
CA VAL A 86 -22.88 -3.26 -12.62
C VAL A 86 -24.02 -4.25 -12.37
N ALA A 87 -25.27 -3.86 -12.67
CA ALA A 87 -26.43 -4.71 -12.45
C ALA A 87 -26.34 -6.01 -13.28
N ALA A 88 -25.96 -5.90 -14.56
CA ALA A 88 -25.69 -7.06 -15.42
C ALA A 88 -24.64 -7.98 -14.84
N ALA A 89 -23.52 -7.41 -14.37
CA ALA A 89 -22.41 -8.17 -13.83
C ALA A 89 -22.82 -8.95 -12.56
N VAL A 90 -23.62 -8.35 -11.68
CA VAL A 90 -24.14 -9.03 -10.48
C VAL A 90 -25.08 -10.18 -10.87
N VAL A 91 -26.03 -9.95 -11.78
CA VAL A 91 -26.96 -11.00 -12.23
C VAL A 91 -26.21 -12.17 -12.86
N GLN A 92 -25.21 -11.88 -13.70
CA GLN A 92 -24.38 -12.90 -14.31
C GLN A 92 -23.53 -13.66 -13.27
N ASN A 93 -22.94 -12.96 -12.30
CA ASN A 93 -22.19 -13.61 -11.21
C ASN A 93 -23.05 -14.58 -10.40
N LYS A 94 -24.29 -14.20 -10.06
CA LYS A 94 -25.24 -15.11 -9.40
C LYS A 94 -25.57 -16.33 -10.28
N ALA A 95 -25.61 -16.16 -11.60
CA ALA A 95 -25.81 -17.26 -12.55
C ALA A 95 -24.62 -18.23 -12.56
N ASP A 96 -23.40 -17.69 -12.62
CA ASP A 96 -22.16 -18.46 -12.59
C ASP A 96 -22.03 -19.25 -11.28
N ILE A 97 -22.32 -18.62 -10.12
CA ILE A 97 -22.31 -19.30 -8.82
C ILE A 97 -23.29 -20.47 -8.77
N ALA A 98 -24.52 -20.27 -9.23
CA ALA A 98 -25.54 -21.30 -9.23
C ALA A 98 -25.14 -22.50 -10.10
N GLU A 99 -24.51 -22.27 -11.25
CA GLU A 99 -23.93 -23.32 -12.09
C GLU A 99 -22.80 -24.06 -11.36
N GLU A 100 -21.88 -23.34 -10.70
CA GLU A 100 -20.80 -23.94 -9.90
C GLU A 100 -21.30 -24.80 -8.73
N LEU A 101 -22.42 -24.41 -8.12
CA LEU A 101 -23.08 -25.19 -7.05
C LEU A 101 -23.78 -26.46 -7.57
N GLY A 102 -23.85 -26.63 -8.90
CA GLY A 102 -24.53 -27.73 -9.57
C GLY A 102 -26.04 -27.51 -9.73
N LEU A 103 -26.52 -26.28 -9.60
CA LEU A 103 -27.93 -25.90 -9.72
C LEU A 103 -28.09 -24.67 -10.64
N PRO A 104 -27.91 -24.80 -11.97
CA PRO A 104 -27.89 -23.64 -12.89
C PRO A 104 -29.14 -22.75 -12.88
N GLY A 105 -30.29 -23.27 -12.44
CA GLY A 105 -31.53 -22.51 -12.28
C GLY A 105 -31.84 -22.06 -10.85
N LEU A 106 -30.87 -22.12 -9.92
CA LEU A 106 -31.05 -21.69 -8.54
C LEU A 106 -31.28 -20.18 -8.45
N VAL A 107 -32.37 -19.78 -7.82
CA VAL A 107 -32.66 -18.40 -7.44
C VAL A 107 -32.94 -18.37 -5.95
N VAL A 108 -32.16 -17.58 -5.21
CA VAL A 108 -32.36 -17.37 -3.78
C VAL A 108 -32.85 -15.94 -3.58
N ASP A 109 -33.98 -15.81 -2.89
CA ASP A 109 -34.54 -14.52 -2.53
C ASP A 109 -33.69 -13.82 -1.45
N GLU A 110 -33.56 -12.50 -1.55
CA GLU A 110 -32.77 -11.72 -0.58
C GLU A 110 -33.43 -11.79 0.82
N GLY A 111 -32.63 -12.05 1.84
CA GLY A 111 -33.06 -12.27 3.22
C GLY A 111 -33.52 -13.71 3.53
N PHE A 112 -33.53 -14.63 2.56
CA PHE A 112 -33.88 -16.04 2.79
C PHE A 112 -32.94 -16.72 3.79
N LEU A 113 -31.64 -16.73 3.50
CA LEU A 113 -30.60 -17.38 4.31
C LEU A 113 -30.44 -16.67 5.65
N ASP A 114 -30.40 -15.34 5.67
CA ASP A 114 -30.25 -14.58 6.92
C ASP A 114 -31.38 -14.92 7.90
N ALA A 115 -32.64 -14.84 7.44
CA ALA A 115 -33.78 -15.14 8.30
C ALA A 115 -33.87 -16.63 8.70
N TRP A 116 -33.44 -17.55 7.81
CA TRP A 116 -33.46 -19.00 8.04
C TRP A 116 -32.36 -19.48 9.00
N LEU A 117 -31.19 -18.85 8.99
CA LEU A 117 -30.07 -19.19 9.87
C LEU A 117 -30.34 -18.82 11.33
N GLU A 118 -31.12 -17.76 11.57
CA GLU A 118 -31.43 -17.27 12.92
C GLU A 118 -32.44 -18.12 13.69
N ARG A 119 -33.17 -19.01 13.01
CA ARG A 119 -34.39 -19.61 13.55
C ARG A 119 -34.43 -21.13 13.35
N PRO A 120 -34.88 -21.89 14.36
CA PRO A 120 -35.25 -23.28 14.14
C PRO A 120 -36.49 -23.33 13.25
N VAL A 121 -36.50 -24.24 12.29
CA VAL A 121 -37.61 -24.43 11.34
C VAL A 121 -38.08 -25.88 11.36
N ALA A 122 -39.39 -26.08 11.30
CA ALA A 122 -39.97 -27.39 11.01
C ALA A 122 -39.86 -27.64 9.50
N GLU A 123 -39.13 -28.69 9.11
CA GLU A 123 -38.94 -29.03 7.70
C GLU A 123 -40.05 -29.98 7.22
N LEU A 124 -40.64 -29.67 6.07
CA LEU A 124 -41.78 -30.40 5.49
C LEU A 124 -41.55 -30.63 3.99
N GLU A 125 -41.82 -31.84 3.50
CA GLU A 125 -41.81 -32.18 2.07
C GLU A 125 -43.26 -32.32 1.58
N ASP A 126 -43.64 -31.53 0.57
CA ASP A 126 -44.98 -31.45 -0.02
C ASP A 126 -46.12 -31.62 1.01
N PRO A 127 -46.16 -30.80 2.09
CA PRO A 127 -47.15 -30.96 3.14
C PRO A 127 -48.56 -30.66 2.65
N THR A 128 -49.55 -31.29 3.28
CA THR A 128 -50.94 -30.84 3.19
C THR A 128 -51.13 -29.50 3.90
N ASP A 129 -52.15 -28.73 3.51
CA ASP A 129 -52.40 -27.42 4.11
C ASP A 129 -52.61 -27.50 5.64
N GLU A 130 -53.23 -28.59 6.13
CA GLU A 130 -53.35 -28.82 7.57
C GLU A 130 -52.01 -29.07 8.26
N ALA A 131 -51.10 -29.83 7.63
CA ALA A 131 -49.79 -30.11 8.18
C ALA A 131 -48.94 -28.84 8.23
N LEU A 132 -49.01 -28.01 7.18
CA LEU A 132 -48.39 -26.71 7.12
C LEU A 132 -48.94 -25.76 8.20
N ALA A 133 -50.26 -25.67 8.34
CA ALA A 133 -50.91 -24.84 9.37
C ALA A 133 -50.50 -25.27 10.79
N ARG A 134 -50.44 -26.59 11.06
CA ARG A 134 -49.97 -27.12 12.35
C ARG A 134 -48.51 -26.78 12.63
N ALA A 135 -47.64 -26.81 11.63
CA ALA A 135 -46.23 -26.42 11.78
C ALA A 135 -46.08 -24.91 12.04
N LEU A 136 -46.78 -24.07 11.27
CA LEU A 136 -46.76 -22.61 11.42
C LEU A 136 -47.44 -22.12 12.70
N ALA A 137 -48.35 -22.91 13.29
CA ALA A 137 -48.88 -22.65 14.62
C ALA A 137 -47.86 -22.88 15.74
N LYS A 138 -46.85 -23.74 15.51
CA LYS A 138 -45.79 -24.06 16.47
C LYS A 138 -44.54 -23.19 16.31
N GLY A 139 -44.41 -22.46 15.20
CA GLY A 139 -43.25 -21.61 14.94
C GLY A 139 -43.02 -21.39 13.44
N HIS A 140 -41.78 -21.56 13.00
CA HIS A 140 -41.36 -21.35 11.62
C HIS A 140 -41.35 -22.68 10.85
N ALA A 141 -41.58 -22.63 9.54
CA ALA A 141 -41.55 -23.82 8.69
C ALA A 141 -40.68 -23.60 7.45
N LEU A 142 -40.01 -24.66 6.99
CA LEU A 142 -39.35 -24.75 5.69
C LEU A 142 -40.07 -25.83 4.87
N VAL A 143 -40.62 -25.43 3.73
CA VAL A 143 -41.36 -26.31 2.82
C VAL A 143 -40.55 -26.59 1.57
N TRP A 144 -40.48 -27.86 1.19
CA TRP A 144 -40.02 -28.30 -0.12
C TRP A 144 -41.23 -28.68 -0.95
N ALA A 145 -41.43 -28.06 -2.10
CA ALA A 145 -42.59 -28.30 -2.95
C ALA A 145 -42.23 -28.44 -4.43
N ALA A 146 -42.95 -29.28 -5.16
CA ALA A 146 -42.91 -29.24 -6.63
C ALA A 146 -43.71 -28.02 -7.16
N PRO A 147 -43.23 -27.30 -8.18
CA PRO A 147 -43.97 -26.19 -8.80
C PRO A 147 -45.29 -26.65 -9.42
N SER A 148 -45.39 -27.93 -9.80
CA SER A 148 -46.61 -28.58 -10.28
C SER A 148 -47.63 -28.94 -9.17
N SER A 149 -47.26 -28.86 -7.88
CA SER A 149 -48.16 -29.15 -6.76
C SER A 149 -49.07 -27.96 -6.44
N PRO A 150 -50.28 -28.18 -5.87
CA PRO A 150 -51.19 -27.09 -5.49
C PRO A 150 -50.56 -26.05 -4.56
N LEU A 151 -49.68 -26.50 -3.65
CA LEU A 151 -48.95 -25.64 -2.73
C LEU A 151 -47.81 -24.89 -3.45
N GLY A 152 -47.08 -25.56 -4.34
CA GLY A 152 -46.01 -24.93 -5.14
C GLY A 152 -46.52 -23.78 -6.01
N VAL A 153 -47.68 -23.94 -6.65
CA VAL A 153 -48.32 -22.86 -7.44
C VAL A 153 -48.63 -21.63 -6.56
N GLN A 154 -49.16 -21.85 -5.35
CA GLN A 154 -49.47 -20.78 -4.41
C GLN A 154 -48.21 -20.07 -3.90
N LEU A 155 -47.15 -20.83 -3.59
CA LEU A 155 -45.88 -20.28 -3.13
C LEU A 155 -45.20 -19.44 -4.21
N LEU A 156 -45.19 -19.89 -5.47
CA LEU A 156 -44.63 -19.11 -6.59
C LEU A 156 -45.42 -17.83 -6.86
N ALA A 157 -46.75 -17.85 -6.68
CA ALA A 157 -47.58 -16.65 -6.81
C ALA A 157 -47.22 -15.55 -5.77
N LYS A 158 -46.60 -15.92 -4.64
CA LYS A 158 -46.10 -14.98 -3.61
C LYS A 158 -44.76 -14.34 -3.96
N ALA A 159 -44.08 -14.80 -5.02
CA ALA A 159 -42.77 -14.29 -5.42
C ALA A 159 -42.72 -13.90 -6.92
N PRO A 160 -43.57 -12.94 -7.35
CA PRO A 160 -43.57 -12.49 -8.74
C PRO A 160 -42.21 -11.93 -9.14
N GLY A 161 -41.75 -12.29 -10.34
CA GLY A 161 -40.50 -11.80 -10.93
C GLY A 161 -39.23 -12.58 -10.56
N LEU A 162 -39.29 -13.60 -9.70
CA LEU A 162 -38.16 -14.51 -9.49
C LEU A 162 -38.08 -15.61 -10.55
N ALA A 163 -39.23 -16.18 -10.94
CA ALA A 163 -39.31 -17.14 -12.03
C ALA A 163 -39.01 -16.47 -13.38
N GLY A 164 -38.20 -17.11 -14.22
CA GLY A 164 -37.81 -16.62 -15.55
C GLY A 164 -36.82 -15.45 -15.57
N ALA A 165 -36.40 -14.91 -14.42
CA ALA A 165 -35.54 -13.72 -14.33
C ALA A 165 -34.20 -13.88 -15.08
N ARG A 166 -33.60 -15.08 -15.03
CA ARG A 166 -32.32 -15.36 -15.69
C ARG A 166 -32.43 -15.46 -17.21
N ALA A 167 -33.54 -16.01 -17.71
CA ALA A 167 -33.82 -16.08 -19.14
C ALA A 167 -34.05 -14.67 -19.73
N ALA A 168 -34.65 -13.77 -18.97
CA ALA A 168 -34.88 -12.38 -19.38
C ALA A 168 -33.58 -11.58 -19.60
N PHE A 169 -32.49 -11.96 -18.92
CA PHE A 169 -31.19 -11.28 -19.03
C PHE A 169 -30.28 -11.82 -20.15
N GLY A 170 -30.70 -12.87 -20.87
CA GLY A 170 -29.94 -13.41 -22.00
C GLY A 170 -28.69 -14.24 -21.63
N SER A 171 -28.56 -14.67 -20.38
CA SER A 171 -27.49 -15.57 -19.93
C SER A 171 -27.49 -16.88 -20.73
N HIS A 172 -26.30 -17.37 -21.10
CA HIS A 172 -26.14 -18.63 -21.82
C HIS A 172 -26.49 -19.85 -20.94
N GLN A 173 -26.34 -19.73 -19.61
CA GLN A 173 -26.70 -20.78 -18.65
C GLN A 173 -28.20 -21.12 -18.66
N ALA A 174 -29.07 -20.20 -19.07
CA ALA A 174 -30.49 -20.48 -19.27
C ALA A 174 -30.74 -21.54 -20.37
N ARG A 175 -29.73 -21.85 -21.18
CA ARG A 175 -29.75 -22.89 -22.23
C ARG A 175 -28.95 -24.13 -21.86
N ALA A 176 -28.44 -24.23 -20.63
CA ALA A 176 -27.70 -25.40 -20.19
C ALA A 176 -28.63 -26.64 -20.20
N ALA A 177 -28.09 -27.80 -20.57
CA ALA A 177 -28.88 -29.04 -20.70
C ALA A 177 -29.59 -29.46 -19.40
N GLY A 178 -29.04 -29.05 -18.25
CA GLY A 178 -29.60 -29.28 -16.92
C GLY A 178 -30.30 -28.07 -16.30
N TYR A 179 -30.61 -27.01 -17.06
CA TYR A 179 -31.28 -25.83 -16.50
C TYR A 179 -32.71 -26.17 -16.07
N ARG A 180 -32.95 -26.06 -14.77
CA ARG A 180 -34.25 -26.28 -14.12
C ARG A 180 -34.39 -25.27 -12.99
N GLU A 181 -35.49 -24.54 -12.96
CA GLU A 181 -35.68 -23.52 -11.93
C GLU A 181 -35.88 -24.18 -10.56
N ILE A 182 -35.12 -23.69 -9.59
CA ILE A 182 -35.29 -24.00 -8.18
C ILE A 182 -35.23 -22.68 -7.42
N ILE A 183 -36.32 -22.32 -6.76
CA ILE A 183 -36.52 -20.99 -6.19
C ILE A 183 -36.67 -21.12 -4.68
N ALA A 184 -35.80 -20.46 -3.93
CA ALA A 184 -35.85 -20.36 -2.48
C ALA A 184 -36.37 -18.98 -2.08
N ILE A 185 -37.50 -18.92 -1.35
CA ILE A 185 -38.19 -17.68 -0.95
C ILE A 185 -38.50 -17.67 0.54
N ALA A 186 -38.47 -16.48 1.15
CA ALA A 186 -38.86 -16.28 2.53
C ALA A 186 -40.11 -15.40 2.60
N LEU A 187 -41.11 -15.87 3.35
CA LEU A 187 -42.36 -15.19 3.59
C LEU A 187 -42.55 -14.92 5.09
N ALA A 188 -43.23 -13.83 5.41
CA ALA A 188 -43.47 -13.38 6.79
C ALA A 188 -44.93 -13.01 7.04
N ASP A 189 -45.43 -13.30 8.24
CA ASP A 189 -46.68 -12.80 8.81
C ASP A 189 -46.45 -12.49 10.29
N GLY A 190 -46.24 -11.20 10.61
CA GLY A 190 -45.73 -10.78 11.91
C GLY A 190 -44.35 -11.39 12.20
N ASP A 191 -44.20 -12.09 13.32
CA ASP A 191 -42.97 -12.80 13.70
C ASP A 191 -42.84 -14.19 13.07
N ARG A 192 -43.93 -14.74 12.50
CA ARG A 192 -43.89 -16.05 11.85
C ARG A 192 -43.13 -15.97 10.54
N ARG A 193 -42.42 -17.05 10.21
CA ARG A 193 -41.64 -17.18 8.98
C ARG A 193 -41.97 -18.49 8.28
N LEU A 194 -42.24 -18.40 6.99
CA LEU A 194 -42.42 -19.53 6.10
C LEU A 194 -41.35 -19.45 5.02
N PHE A 195 -40.44 -20.41 5.03
CA PHE A 195 -39.43 -20.59 4.00
C PHE A 195 -39.96 -21.61 3.01
N ALA A 196 -39.77 -21.36 1.72
CA ALA A 196 -40.18 -22.29 0.68
C ALA A 196 -39.07 -22.48 -0.33
N VAL A 197 -38.81 -23.74 -0.68
CA VAL A 197 -38.02 -24.13 -1.83
C VAL A 197 -38.95 -24.81 -2.81
N VAL A 198 -39.10 -24.21 -3.99
CA VAL A 198 -39.93 -24.74 -5.06
C VAL A 198 -39.04 -25.20 -6.21
N GLY A 199 -39.08 -26.49 -6.54
CA GLY A 199 -38.31 -27.09 -7.62
C GLY A 199 -38.85 -28.46 -8.01
N GLU A 200 -38.91 -28.76 -9.31
CA GLU A 200 -39.58 -29.97 -9.83
C GLU A 200 -38.90 -31.27 -9.37
N GLU A 201 -37.56 -31.28 -9.41
CA GLU A 201 -36.79 -32.52 -9.33
C GLU A 201 -36.24 -32.76 -7.93
N ALA A 202 -36.50 -33.96 -7.40
CA ALA A 202 -36.09 -34.33 -6.04
C ALA A 202 -34.56 -34.27 -5.86
N ARG A 203 -33.79 -34.54 -6.91
CA ARG A 203 -32.33 -34.43 -6.89
C ARG A 203 -31.85 -33.00 -6.63
N ASP A 204 -32.47 -32.03 -7.29
CA ASP A 204 -32.09 -30.61 -7.17
C ASP A 204 -32.47 -30.09 -5.78
N ARG A 205 -33.64 -30.48 -5.27
CA ARG A 205 -34.07 -30.21 -3.89
C ARG A 205 -33.11 -30.82 -2.87
N ALA A 206 -32.70 -32.08 -3.05
CA ALA A 206 -31.73 -32.74 -2.17
C ALA A 206 -30.36 -32.05 -2.18
N ARG A 207 -29.87 -31.59 -3.35
CA ARG A 207 -28.62 -30.83 -3.44
C ARG A 207 -28.72 -29.50 -2.70
N LEU A 208 -29.79 -28.73 -2.89
CA LEU A 208 -29.98 -27.47 -2.16
C LEU A 208 -30.13 -27.72 -0.65
N LYS A 209 -30.81 -28.79 -0.24
CA LYS A 209 -30.91 -29.18 1.18
C LYS A 209 -29.53 -29.43 1.80
N GLN A 210 -28.64 -30.11 1.10
CA GLN A 210 -27.27 -30.31 1.54
C GLN A 210 -26.52 -28.97 1.66
N LEU A 211 -26.61 -28.11 0.64
CA LEU A 211 -25.98 -26.78 0.66
C LEU A 211 -26.46 -25.93 1.85
N LEU A 212 -27.75 -25.93 2.16
CA LEU A 212 -28.31 -25.23 3.31
C LEU A 212 -27.74 -25.79 4.63
N ALA A 213 -27.71 -27.12 4.79
CA ALA A 213 -27.14 -27.76 5.96
C ALA A 213 -25.65 -27.41 6.17
N ASP A 214 -24.87 -27.39 5.08
CA ASP A 214 -23.45 -27.04 5.11
C ASP A 214 -23.23 -25.57 5.47
N VAL A 215 -24.02 -24.64 4.92
CA VAL A 215 -23.96 -23.21 5.30
C VAL A 215 -24.24 -23.04 6.79
N ARG A 216 -25.28 -23.70 7.31
CA ARG A 216 -25.63 -23.64 8.74
C ARG A 216 -24.50 -24.18 9.61
N ASP A 217 -23.89 -25.30 9.23
CA ASP A 217 -22.77 -25.88 9.96
C ASP A 217 -21.52 -24.96 9.96
N VAL A 218 -21.17 -24.41 8.79
CA VAL A 218 -20.04 -23.48 8.65
C VAL A 218 -20.23 -22.24 9.51
N VAL A 219 -21.38 -21.57 9.41
CA VAL A 219 -21.68 -20.34 10.16
C VAL A 219 -21.77 -20.59 11.68
N ALA A 220 -22.23 -21.77 12.09
CA ALA A 220 -22.28 -22.15 13.51
C ALA A 220 -20.89 -22.40 14.11
N ARG A 221 -19.97 -22.97 13.32
CA ARG A 221 -18.63 -23.38 13.78
C ARG A 221 -17.54 -22.36 13.55
N HIS A 222 -17.76 -21.37 12.68
CA HIS A 222 -16.72 -20.44 12.26
C HIS A 222 -17.12 -18.97 12.36
N ASP A 223 -16.11 -18.14 12.61
CA ASP A 223 -16.15 -16.71 12.32
C ASP A 223 -15.48 -16.45 10.97
N LEU A 224 -16.03 -15.51 10.21
CA LEU A 224 -15.58 -15.15 8.87
C LEU A 224 -14.80 -13.84 8.95
N HIS A 225 -13.56 -13.86 8.49
CA HIS A 225 -12.64 -12.74 8.55
C HIS A 225 -12.21 -12.33 7.14
N ARG A 226 -12.63 -11.16 6.69
CA ARG A 226 -12.26 -10.61 5.37
C ARG A 226 -10.94 -9.86 5.49
N GLY A 227 -10.07 -9.97 4.49
CA GLY A 227 -8.82 -9.23 4.49
C GLY A 227 -8.15 -9.17 3.13
N TRP A 228 -7.08 -8.37 3.09
CA TRP A 228 -6.22 -8.19 1.92
C TRP A 228 -4.89 -8.87 2.16
N PHE A 229 -4.45 -9.67 1.19
CA PHE A 229 -3.23 -10.43 1.29
C PHE A 229 -2.20 -9.88 0.32
N GLY A 230 -0.99 -9.57 0.79
CA GLY A 230 0.10 -9.07 -0.05
C GLY A 230 -0.23 -7.76 -0.76
N THR A 231 -0.93 -6.85 -0.08
CA THR A 231 -1.10 -5.48 -0.60
C THR A 231 0.24 -4.75 -0.58
N GLY A 232 0.51 -3.85 -1.51
CA GLY A 232 1.79 -3.12 -1.56
C GLY A 232 1.62 -1.62 -1.33
N THR A 233 2.54 -1.02 -0.57
CA THR A 233 2.59 0.43 -0.34
C THR A 233 3.88 1.08 -0.79
N LEU A 234 4.98 0.32 -0.85
CA LEU A 234 6.30 0.83 -1.25
C LEU A 234 6.79 1.97 -0.34
N LEU A 235 6.36 2.01 0.93
CA LEU A 235 6.65 3.10 1.86
C LEU A 235 8.15 3.29 2.06
N HIS A 236 8.90 2.19 2.17
CA HIS A 236 10.35 2.18 2.36
C HIS A 236 11.10 2.02 1.03
N SER A 237 10.51 2.42 -0.09
CA SER A 237 11.08 2.31 -1.44
C SER A 237 11.27 3.66 -2.11
N VAL A 238 12.27 3.75 -2.97
CA VAL A 238 12.39 4.85 -3.97
C VAL A 238 11.33 4.75 -5.08
N THR A 239 10.71 3.59 -5.27
CA THR A 239 9.56 3.42 -6.17
C THR A 239 8.29 3.96 -5.53
N CYS A 240 7.58 4.82 -6.25
CA CYS A 240 6.40 5.50 -5.72
C CYS A 240 5.10 4.73 -5.97
N HIS A 241 4.30 4.55 -4.93
CA HIS A 241 2.91 4.09 -5.02
C HIS A 241 1.99 4.91 -4.10
N PRO A 242 0.73 5.20 -4.50
CA PRO A 242 -0.20 5.94 -3.66
C PRO A 242 -0.64 5.19 -2.41
N GLY A 243 -0.75 5.94 -1.30
CA GLY A 243 -1.37 5.49 -0.06
C GLY A 243 -0.38 5.06 1.02
N HIS A 244 -0.47 5.70 2.17
CA HIS A 244 0.26 5.26 3.37
C HIS A 244 -0.34 3.94 3.89
N PRO A 245 0.44 2.99 4.45
CA PRO A 245 -0.08 1.73 5.01
C PRO A 245 -1.29 1.89 5.93
N LEU A 246 -1.25 2.88 6.82
CA LEU A 246 -2.38 3.20 7.71
C LEU A 246 -3.65 3.64 6.97
N GLU A 247 -3.54 4.32 5.83
CA GLU A 247 -4.68 4.71 5.00
C GLU A 247 -5.22 3.49 4.23
N VAL A 248 -4.34 2.62 3.74
CA VAL A 248 -4.74 1.34 3.11
C VAL A 248 -5.49 0.45 4.13
N VAL A 249 -4.98 0.35 5.36
CA VAL A 249 -5.70 -0.32 6.46
C VAL A 249 -7.04 0.37 6.72
N GLY A 250 -7.08 1.70 6.75
CA GLY A 250 -8.30 2.48 6.94
C GLY A 250 -9.37 2.21 5.89
N GLN A 251 -8.98 2.14 4.61
CA GLN A 251 -9.86 1.77 3.50
C GLN A 251 -10.39 0.34 3.65
N GLY A 252 -9.51 -0.62 4.00
CA GLY A 252 -9.94 -2.00 4.22
C GLY A 252 -10.88 -2.15 5.42
N LEU A 253 -10.62 -1.48 6.54
CA LEU A 253 -11.49 -1.48 7.72
C LEU A 253 -12.88 -0.91 7.39
N ALA A 254 -12.93 0.14 6.56
CA ALA A 254 -14.18 0.70 6.06
C ALA A 254 -14.94 -0.29 5.14
N GLN A 255 -14.26 -1.26 4.53
CA GLN A 255 -14.85 -2.38 3.82
C GLN A 255 -15.04 -3.63 4.70
N GLY A 256 -14.88 -3.52 6.02
CA GLY A 256 -15.07 -4.65 6.95
C GLY A 256 -13.94 -5.67 6.95
N ASN A 257 -12.74 -5.30 6.49
CA ASN A 257 -11.55 -6.11 6.72
C ASN A 257 -11.12 -6.03 8.19
N ASP A 258 -10.62 -7.15 8.71
CA ASP A 258 -10.03 -7.24 10.04
C ASP A 258 -8.65 -7.92 10.02
N TRP A 259 -8.09 -8.14 8.84
CA TRP A 259 -6.70 -8.55 8.68
C TRP A 259 -6.05 -8.09 7.37
N PHE A 260 -4.72 -7.94 7.39
CA PHE A 260 -3.93 -7.43 6.28
C PHE A 260 -2.55 -8.09 6.23
N THR A 261 -2.05 -8.41 5.04
CA THR A 261 -0.61 -8.64 4.85
C THR A 261 -0.06 -7.70 3.78
N PHE A 262 1.13 -7.15 4.02
CA PHE A 262 1.83 -6.28 3.07
C PHE A 262 2.95 -7.03 2.35
N GLY A 263 3.14 -6.78 1.06
CA GLY A 263 4.08 -7.54 0.22
C GLY A 263 4.74 -6.73 -0.90
N GLY A 264 4.65 -5.40 -0.87
CA GLY A 264 5.39 -4.55 -1.79
C GLY A 264 6.90 -4.61 -1.56
N TYR A 265 7.68 -4.09 -2.51
CA TYR A 265 9.13 -4.02 -2.37
C TYR A 265 9.49 -3.20 -1.11
N MET A 266 10.34 -3.77 -0.26
CA MET A 266 10.74 -3.26 1.06
C MET A 266 9.64 -3.12 2.14
N ASP A 267 8.38 -3.50 1.86
CA ASP A 267 7.30 -3.45 2.88
C ASP A 267 7.57 -4.38 4.08
N PHE A 268 8.45 -5.39 3.92
CA PHE A 268 8.86 -6.27 5.02
C PHE A 268 9.54 -5.52 6.19
N MET A 269 10.06 -4.31 5.94
CA MET A 269 10.66 -3.47 6.98
C MET A 269 9.64 -2.99 8.02
N MET A 270 8.35 -2.98 7.67
CA MET A 270 7.26 -2.62 8.59
C MET A 270 6.91 -3.73 9.60
N ARG A 271 7.69 -4.82 9.69
CA ARG A 271 7.41 -5.99 10.54
C ARG A 271 7.09 -5.61 11.99
N ASP A 272 7.80 -4.62 12.55
CA ASP A 272 7.57 -4.12 13.91
C ASP A 272 6.71 -2.85 13.94
N GLU A 273 6.88 -1.97 12.95
CA GLU A 273 6.25 -0.65 12.93
C GLU A 273 4.73 -0.73 12.77
N LEU A 274 4.24 -1.61 11.89
CA LEU A 274 2.81 -1.73 11.59
C LEU A 274 1.99 -2.19 12.83
N PRO A 275 2.35 -3.27 13.54
CA PRO A 275 1.70 -3.62 14.80
C PRO A 275 1.83 -2.54 15.88
N GLU A 276 2.94 -1.79 15.93
CA GLU A 276 3.10 -0.70 16.89
C GLU A 276 2.11 0.44 16.63
N TRP A 277 1.94 0.86 15.37
CA TRP A 277 0.96 1.87 14.99
C TRP A 277 -0.46 1.48 15.39
N LEU A 278 -0.88 0.25 15.08
CA LEU A 278 -2.24 -0.21 15.40
C LEU A 278 -2.48 -0.26 16.92
N ARG A 279 -1.50 -0.70 17.70
CA ARG A 279 -1.57 -0.71 19.18
C ARG A 279 -1.73 0.68 19.79
N LYS A 280 -1.10 1.71 19.21
CA LYS A 280 -1.23 3.10 19.70
C LYS A 280 -2.67 3.61 19.72
N VAL A 281 -3.54 3.04 18.89
CA VAL A 281 -4.97 3.39 18.82
C VAL A 281 -5.90 2.26 19.32
N GLY A 282 -5.33 1.18 19.88
CA GLY A 282 -6.07 0.07 20.46
C GLY A 282 -6.71 -0.87 19.44
N LEU A 283 -6.06 -1.09 18.29
CA LEU A 283 -6.45 -2.07 17.27
C LEU A 283 -5.66 -3.38 17.42
N ASP A 284 -5.64 -3.96 18.63
CA ASP A 284 -5.00 -5.25 18.91
C ASP A 284 -5.72 -6.45 18.28
N ASP A 285 -6.95 -6.24 17.82
CA ASP A 285 -7.85 -7.24 17.21
C ASP A 285 -7.77 -7.26 15.68
N VAL A 286 -6.90 -6.44 15.07
CA VAL A 286 -6.62 -6.47 13.62
C VAL A 286 -5.34 -7.27 13.38
N ALA A 287 -5.45 -8.39 12.67
CA ALA A 287 -4.28 -9.22 12.37
C ALA A 287 -3.46 -8.61 11.22
N VAL A 288 -2.17 -8.38 11.44
CA VAL A 288 -1.26 -7.84 10.42
C VAL A 288 0.00 -8.67 10.28
N ASP A 289 0.55 -8.72 9.07
CA ASP A 289 1.86 -9.28 8.79
C ASP A 289 2.49 -8.66 7.55
N VAL A 290 3.76 -8.97 7.31
CA VAL A 290 4.50 -8.50 6.14
C VAL A 290 5.24 -9.64 5.45
N GLY A 291 5.53 -9.47 4.17
CA GLY A 291 6.24 -10.43 3.34
C GLY A 291 7.00 -9.77 2.21
N THR A 292 7.69 -10.60 1.45
CA THR A 292 8.45 -10.16 0.28
C THR A 292 8.71 -11.31 -0.68
N GLY A 293 8.96 -10.97 -1.94
CA GLY A 293 9.40 -11.91 -2.96
C GLY A 293 10.92 -11.91 -3.10
N LYS A 294 11.47 -13.00 -3.63
CA LYS A 294 12.84 -13.04 -4.11
C LYS A 294 12.96 -12.18 -5.38
N ALA A 295 13.93 -11.28 -5.48
CA ALA A 295 14.05 -10.35 -6.61
C ALA A 295 14.89 -10.93 -7.78
N THR A 296 16.11 -11.40 -7.50
CA THR A 296 17.02 -11.99 -8.50
C THR A 296 16.92 -13.52 -8.49
N HIS A 297 17.10 -14.18 -9.64
CA HIS A 297 16.99 -15.65 -9.78
C HIS A 297 15.71 -16.26 -9.18
N SER A 298 14.63 -15.47 -9.16
CA SER A 298 13.37 -15.84 -8.51
C SER A 298 12.59 -16.81 -9.37
N LEU A 299 12.07 -17.88 -8.76
CA LEU A 299 11.05 -18.73 -9.38
C LEU A 299 9.62 -18.17 -9.18
N GLY A 300 9.52 -16.86 -8.87
CA GLY A 300 8.25 -16.20 -8.57
C GLY A 300 7.69 -16.56 -7.19
N THR A 301 8.54 -16.97 -6.25
CA THR A 301 8.12 -17.38 -4.90
C THR A 301 8.15 -16.21 -3.93
N VAL A 302 7.26 -16.27 -2.93
CA VAL A 302 7.07 -15.22 -1.93
C VAL A 302 7.09 -15.80 -0.53
N ALA A 303 7.61 -15.03 0.42
CA ALA A 303 7.70 -15.44 1.81
C ALA A 303 7.00 -14.46 2.75
N TYR A 304 6.35 -15.02 3.76
CA TYR A 304 5.57 -14.32 4.77
C TYR A 304 5.69 -15.05 6.12
N GLY A 305 5.20 -14.45 7.22
CA GLY A 305 5.16 -15.15 8.51
C GLY A 305 6.48 -15.18 9.27
N LEU A 306 7.56 -14.62 8.72
CA LEU A 306 8.88 -14.64 9.35
C LEU A 306 8.87 -13.90 10.70
N ARG A 307 9.59 -14.45 11.67
CA ARG A 307 9.83 -13.77 12.96
C ARG A 307 10.86 -12.66 12.84
N SER A 308 11.74 -12.72 11.86
CA SER A 308 12.71 -11.66 11.54
C SER A 308 13.08 -11.69 10.07
N TYR A 309 13.36 -10.52 9.50
CA TYR A 309 13.94 -10.36 8.18
C TYR A 309 15.43 -9.99 8.25
N ASP A 310 16.04 -9.97 9.43
CA ASP A 310 17.46 -9.64 9.59
C ASP A 310 18.35 -10.58 8.75
N GLY A 311 19.28 -9.96 8.01
CA GLY A 311 20.18 -10.67 7.10
C GLY A 311 19.51 -11.08 5.78
N LEU A 312 18.28 -10.62 5.49
CA LEU A 312 17.69 -10.78 4.17
C LEU A 312 18.56 -10.06 3.12
N LYS A 313 18.90 -10.80 2.07
CA LYS A 313 19.58 -10.27 0.88
C LYS A 313 18.64 -10.34 -0.31
N ILE A 314 17.67 -9.44 -0.36
CA ILE A 314 16.55 -9.51 -1.30
C ILE A 314 16.98 -9.63 -2.79
N GLN A 315 18.16 -9.11 -3.12
CA GLN A 315 18.76 -9.11 -4.47
C GLN A 315 20.05 -9.96 -4.59
N ASP A 316 20.49 -10.68 -3.55
CA ASP A 316 21.71 -11.52 -3.52
C ASP A 316 21.43 -12.87 -2.84
N MET A 317 20.26 -13.45 -3.10
CA MET A 317 19.94 -14.85 -2.72
C MET A 317 19.93 -15.71 -3.98
N PRO A 318 21.08 -16.28 -4.40
CA PRO A 318 21.22 -16.84 -5.74
C PRO A 318 20.33 -18.08 -5.94
N THR A 319 20.19 -18.95 -4.94
CA THR A 319 19.44 -20.19 -5.08
C THR A 319 18.06 -20.16 -4.43
N GLU A 320 17.15 -21.00 -4.92
CA GLU A 320 15.85 -21.20 -4.29
C GLU A 320 15.98 -21.97 -2.95
N GLU A 321 16.98 -22.86 -2.83
CA GLU A 321 17.22 -23.60 -1.59
C GLU A 321 17.63 -22.68 -0.44
N GLU A 322 18.53 -21.72 -0.69
CA GLU A 322 18.95 -20.72 0.31
C GLU A 322 17.79 -19.82 0.72
N TRP A 323 16.95 -19.43 -0.24
CA TRP A 323 15.74 -18.65 0.02
C TRP A 323 14.78 -19.41 0.95
N ILE A 324 14.47 -20.66 0.62
CA ILE A 324 13.60 -21.51 1.44
C ILE A 324 14.22 -21.71 2.83
N ARG A 325 15.52 -22.02 2.91
CA ARG A 325 16.22 -22.21 4.18
C ARG A 325 16.15 -20.96 5.05
N PHE A 326 16.43 -19.78 4.48
CA PHE A 326 16.35 -18.50 5.19
C PHE A 326 14.97 -18.30 5.82
N VAL A 327 13.90 -18.55 5.04
CA VAL A 327 12.51 -18.42 5.47
C VAL A 327 12.19 -19.41 6.59
N LYS A 328 12.57 -20.68 6.42
CA LYS A 328 12.29 -21.75 7.39
C LYS A 328 13.02 -21.57 8.72
N ASP A 329 14.29 -21.17 8.68
CA ASP A 329 15.09 -20.90 9.89
C ASP A 329 14.49 -19.76 10.73
N ARG A 330 13.67 -18.89 10.11
CA ARG A 330 12.97 -17.77 10.76
C ARG A 330 11.50 -18.07 11.05
N GLY A 331 11.07 -19.31 10.88
CA GLY A 331 9.70 -19.77 11.14
C GLY A 331 8.65 -19.23 10.17
N GLY A 332 9.06 -18.79 8.99
CA GLY A 332 8.18 -18.28 7.95
C GLY A 332 7.61 -19.36 7.04
N TYR A 333 6.77 -18.89 6.12
CA TYR A 333 6.08 -19.68 5.10
C TYR A 333 6.46 -19.17 3.72
N VAL A 334 6.67 -20.10 2.79
CA VAL A 334 7.06 -19.83 1.40
C VAL A 334 6.01 -20.39 0.45
N PHE A 335 5.56 -19.57 -0.48
CA PHE A 335 4.53 -19.90 -1.46
C PHE A 335 5.10 -19.84 -2.87
N ARG A 336 4.68 -20.77 -3.73
CA ARG A 336 5.11 -20.88 -5.13
C ARG A 336 3.98 -20.59 -6.11
N PRO A 337 4.26 -20.22 -7.37
CA PRO A 337 3.24 -20.27 -8.42
C PRO A 337 2.63 -21.67 -8.55
N VAL A 338 1.34 -21.75 -8.90
CA VAL A 338 0.60 -23.02 -9.05
C VAL A 338 1.24 -23.94 -10.09
N TYR A 339 1.68 -23.39 -11.23
CA TYR A 339 2.38 -24.15 -12.26
C TYR A 339 3.73 -23.50 -12.57
N ALA A 340 4.80 -24.13 -12.10
CA ALA A 340 6.19 -23.73 -12.31
C ALA A 340 7.08 -24.98 -12.16
N PRO A 341 7.38 -25.72 -13.24
CA PRO A 341 8.13 -26.97 -13.18
C PRO A 341 9.46 -26.88 -12.44
N GLU A 342 10.12 -25.73 -12.49
CA GLU A 342 11.38 -25.44 -11.80
C GLU A 342 11.23 -25.54 -10.27
N CYS A 343 10.04 -25.24 -9.74
CA CYS A 343 9.72 -25.35 -8.32
C CYS A 343 9.48 -26.80 -7.86
N ASP A 344 9.29 -27.77 -8.75
CA ASP A 344 8.91 -29.14 -8.38
C ASP A 344 10.02 -29.91 -7.64
N THR A 345 11.25 -29.40 -7.71
CA THR A 345 12.41 -29.93 -6.97
C THR A 345 12.45 -29.50 -5.50
N TYR A 346 11.61 -28.54 -5.09
CA TYR A 346 11.60 -27.96 -3.74
C TYR A 346 10.27 -28.19 -3.00
N ARG A 347 10.26 -27.94 -1.69
CA ARG A 347 9.07 -28.01 -0.85
C ARG A 347 8.62 -26.62 -0.41
N TYR A 348 7.32 -26.36 -0.56
CA TYR A 348 6.67 -25.10 -0.23
C TYR A 348 5.48 -25.33 0.71
N ASP A 349 5.03 -24.28 1.39
CA ASP A 349 3.87 -24.34 2.30
C ASP A 349 2.54 -24.17 1.58
N GLY A 350 2.57 -23.60 0.38
CA GLY A 350 1.36 -23.37 -0.40
C GLY A 350 1.61 -22.78 -1.78
N GLN A 351 0.52 -22.41 -2.43
CA GLN A 351 0.48 -21.87 -3.78
C GLN A 351 0.03 -20.40 -3.82
N ILE A 352 0.55 -19.65 -4.78
CA ILE A 352 0.11 -18.30 -5.15
C ILE A 352 -0.95 -18.45 -6.23
N ALA A 353 -2.19 -18.13 -5.89
CA ALA A 353 -3.33 -18.26 -6.78
C ALA A 353 -3.50 -17.01 -7.67
N ILE A 354 -3.85 -17.25 -8.93
CA ILE A 354 -4.38 -16.24 -9.87
C ILE A 354 -5.70 -16.75 -10.48
N ASP A 355 -6.44 -15.89 -11.20
CA ASP A 355 -7.74 -16.23 -11.81
C ASP A 355 -7.73 -17.55 -12.61
N GLY A 356 -6.67 -17.78 -13.39
CA GLY A 356 -6.49 -19.00 -14.17
C GLY A 356 -6.27 -20.30 -13.39
N ASN A 357 -6.14 -20.26 -12.05
CA ASN A 357 -5.79 -21.43 -11.23
C ASN A 357 -6.94 -22.01 -10.42
N LYS A 358 -8.18 -21.52 -10.59
CA LYS A 358 -9.33 -21.95 -9.81
C LYS A 358 -9.47 -23.47 -9.69
N ARG A 359 -9.29 -24.22 -10.79
CA ARG A 359 -9.42 -25.69 -10.78
C ARG A 359 -8.45 -26.36 -9.82
N GLN A 360 -7.17 -25.97 -9.86
CA GLN A 360 -6.12 -26.50 -8.99
C GLN A 360 -6.41 -26.13 -7.54
N ILE A 361 -6.68 -24.84 -7.29
CA ILE A 361 -6.98 -24.33 -5.95
C ILE A 361 -8.22 -24.99 -5.34
N ASP A 362 -9.22 -25.31 -6.14
CA ASP A 362 -10.46 -25.96 -5.69
C ASP A 362 -10.28 -27.46 -5.38
N THR A 363 -9.32 -28.13 -6.01
CA THR A 363 -9.21 -29.61 -5.99
C THR A 363 -7.99 -30.17 -5.28
N GLU A 364 -6.86 -29.48 -5.29
CA GLU A 364 -5.61 -29.93 -4.65
C GLU A 364 -5.62 -29.63 -3.15
N ASP A 365 -5.14 -30.54 -2.30
CA ASP A 365 -5.09 -30.33 -0.85
C ASP A 365 -3.83 -29.56 -0.41
N VAL A 366 -3.67 -28.34 -0.96
CA VAL A 366 -2.51 -27.47 -0.72
C VAL A 366 -2.98 -26.09 -0.25
N PRO A 367 -2.43 -25.50 0.82
CA PRO A 367 -2.75 -24.13 1.21
C PRO A 367 -2.49 -23.14 0.07
N PHE A 368 -3.22 -22.03 0.05
CA PHE A 368 -3.03 -21.01 -0.98
C PHE A 368 -3.22 -19.59 -0.46
N ILE A 369 -2.66 -18.65 -1.19
CA ILE A 369 -2.81 -17.21 -1.01
C ILE A 369 -3.27 -16.59 -2.32
N LEU A 370 -4.06 -15.51 -2.23
CA LEU A 370 -4.49 -14.72 -3.38
C LEU A 370 -4.03 -13.29 -3.16
N GLN A 371 -3.04 -12.85 -3.93
CA GLN A 371 -2.47 -11.51 -3.75
C GLN A 371 -3.46 -10.42 -4.20
N THR A 372 -3.67 -9.43 -3.32
CA THR A 372 -4.43 -8.22 -3.59
C THR A 372 -3.68 -7.29 -4.55
N GLY A 373 -2.35 -7.21 -4.43
CA GLY A 373 -1.51 -6.34 -5.25
C GLY A 373 -1.56 -4.88 -4.79
N LEU A 374 -1.20 -3.96 -5.69
CA LEU A 374 -1.20 -2.53 -5.44
C LEU A 374 -2.63 -1.97 -5.52
N VAL A 375 -3.19 -1.50 -4.40
CA VAL A 375 -4.53 -0.90 -4.38
C VAL A 375 -4.47 0.48 -5.04
N LYS A 376 -5.09 0.64 -6.21
CA LYS A 376 -5.16 1.91 -6.94
C LYS A 376 -6.51 2.09 -7.64
N ASP A 377 -6.59 2.01 -8.95
CA ASP A 377 -7.78 2.19 -9.78
C ASP A 377 -8.42 0.85 -10.19
N GLU A 378 -7.67 -0.25 -10.06
CA GLU A 378 -8.20 -1.61 -10.20
C GLU A 378 -8.84 -2.09 -8.90
N ALA A 379 -10.01 -2.71 -9.02
CA ALA A 379 -10.71 -3.29 -7.88
C ALA A 379 -9.86 -4.37 -7.19
N PRO A 380 -9.59 -4.28 -5.87
CA PRO A 380 -8.75 -5.24 -5.19
C PRO A 380 -9.42 -6.61 -5.03
N ALA A 381 -8.63 -7.69 -5.17
CA ALA A 381 -9.00 -9.01 -4.70
C ALA A 381 -8.94 -9.08 -3.16
N CYS A 382 -9.74 -9.97 -2.56
CA CYS A 382 -9.68 -10.22 -1.12
C CYS A 382 -9.73 -11.71 -0.80
N MET A 383 -9.50 -12.03 0.47
CA MET A 383 -9.66 -13.38 0.99
C MET A 383 -10.59 -13.38 2.20
N VAL A 384 -11.41 -14.42 2.33
CA VAL A 384 -12.23 -14.70 3.52
C VAL A 384 -11.66 -15.93 4.22
N LEU A 385 -11.26 -15.75 5.47
CA LEU A 385 -10.72 -16.80 6.34
C LEU A 385 -11.78 -17.27 7.32
N PHE A 386 -11.82 -18.59 7.55
CA PHE A 386 -12.76 -19.23 8.45
C PHE A 386 -12.01 -19.70 9.71
N SER A 387 -12.15 -18.92 10.77
CA SER A 387 -11.58 -19.23 12.09
C SER A 387 -12.59 -19.99 12.92
N GLU A 388 -12.14 -20.82 13.87
CA GLU A 388 -13.07 -21.47 14.81
C GLU A 388 -13.82 -20.42 15.64
N LYS A 389 -15.12 -20.63 15.84
CA LYS A 389 -16.02 -19.69 16.51
C LYS A 389 -15.48 -19.23 17.87
N GLY A 390 -15.44 -17.92 18.09
CA GLY A 390 -15.04 -17.31 19.36
C GLY A 390 -13.56 -17.41 19.68
N ARG A 391 -12.74 -17.93 18.77
CA ARG A 391 -11.29 -17.94 18.93
C ARG A 391 -10.75 -16.52 18.77
N ARG A 392 -9.69 -16.20 19.53
CA ARG A 392 -8.99 -14.92 19.36
C ARG A 392 -8.52 -14.77 17.91
N TRP A 393 -8.80 -13.61 17.33
CA TRP A 393 -8.30 -13.20 16.03
C TRP A 393 -7.01 -12.39 16.20
N ASP A 394 -5.92 -12.92 15.67
CA ASP A 394 -4.58 -12.34 15.68
C ASP A 394 -3.76 -12.93 14.50
N ARG A 395 -2.50 -12.51 14.38
CA ARG A 395 -1.57 -12.98 13.34
C ARG A 395 -1.47 -14.51 13.27
N ASP A 396 -1.47 -15.20 14.41
CA ASP A 396 -1.38 -16.66 14.46
C ASP A 396 -2.71 -17.32 14.06
N GLY A 397 -3.84 -16.72 14.45
CA GLY A 397 -5.18 -17.09 13.98
C GLY A 397 -5.32 -17.02 12.46
N MET A 398 -4.83 -15.92 11.86
CA MET A 398 -4.78 -15.71 10.42
C MET A 398 -3.98 -16.80 9.70
N TRP A 399 -2.72 -17.03 10.09
CA TRP A 399 -1.89 -18.06 9.47
C TRP A 399 -2.43 -19.48 9.67
N ARG A 400 -3.01 -19.77 10.85
CA ARG A 400 -3.65 -21.07 11.12
C ARG A 400 -4.84 -21.33 10.18
N ALA A 401 -5.59 -20.29 9.80
CA ALA A 401 -6.69 -20.42 8.84
C ALA A 401 -6.17 -20.65 7.42
N ILE A 402 -5.18 -19.87 6.97
CA ILE A 402 -4.56 -20.01 5.63
C ILE A 402 -3.94 -21.39 5.47
N LEU A 403 -3.02 -21.77 6.36
CA LEU A 403 -2.30 -23.05 6.30
C LEU A 403 -3.19 -24.25 6.59
N GLY A 404 -4.27 -24.03 7.35
CA GLY A 404 -5.31 -25.04 7.58
C GLY A 404 -6.29 -25.19 6.43
N ARG A 405 -6.04 -24.52 5.29
CA ARG A 405 -6.88 -24.53 4.10
C ARG A 405 -8.34 -24.19 4.43
N ARG A 406 -8.53 -23.17 5.27
CA ARG A 406 -9.84 -22.60 5.64
C ARG A 406 -9.96 -21.18 5.10
N ALA A 407 -9.73 -21.04 3.80
CA ALA A 407 -9.66 -19.78 3.09
C ALA A 407 -10.41 -19.86 1.76
N VAL A 408 -11.06 -18.76 1.38
CA VAL A 408 -11.65 -18.57 0.06
C VAL A 408 -11.10 -17.27 -0.52
N GLY A 409 -10.49 -17.37 -1.70
CA GLY A 409 -10.06 -16.20 -2.47
C GLY A 409 -11.22 -15.66 -3.29
N VAL A 410 -11.43 -14.35 -3.26
CA VAL A 410 -12.47 -13.64 -3.99
C VAL A 410 -11.81 -12.66 -4.95
N LEU A 411 -11.97 -12.90 -6.24
CA LEU A 411 -11.45 -12.07 -7.31
C LEU A 411 -12.36 -10.88 -7.59
N PRO A 412 -11.86 -9.86 -8.31
CA PRO A 412 -12.73 -8.84 -8.90
C PRO A 412 -13.87 -9.50 -9.69
N GLN A 413 -15.08 -8.93 -9.61
CA GLN A 413 -16.31 -9.49 -10.20
C GLN A 413 -16.86 -10.77 -9.50
N GLY A 414 -16.31 -11.16 -8.34
CA GLY A 414 -16.97 -12.11 -7.44
C GLY A 414 -16.74 -13.58 -7.76
N ARG A 415 -15.78 -13.92 -8.64
CA ARG A 415 -15.34 -15.32 -8.79
C ARG A 415 -14.61 -15.76 -7.52
N MET A 416 -14.90 -16.98 -7.08
CA MET A 416 -14.35 -17.53 -5.84
C MET A 416 -13.55 -18.80 -6.11
N MET A 417 -12.48 -19.01 -5.34
CA MET A 417 -11.70 -20.24 -5.35
C MET A 417 -11.31 -20.66 -3.94
N GLY A 418 -11.23 -21.97 -3.71
CA GLY A 418 -10.89 -22.57 -2.43
C GLY A 418 -11.67 -23.85 -2.17
N PRO A 419 -11.51 -24.45 -0.99
CA PRO A 419 -12.12 -25.73 -0.66
C PRO A 419 -13.64 -25.67 -0.71
N ALA A 420 -14.23 -26.68 -1.34
CA ALA A 420 -15.67 -26.76 -1.60
C ALA A 420 -16.53 -26.41 -0.38
N ARG A 421 -16.22 -26.97 0.80
CA ARG A 421 -16.98 -26.70 2.04
C ARG A 421 -17.13 -25.21 2.35
N PHE A 422 -16.04 -24.45 2.27
CA PHE A 422 -16.03 -23.02 2.62
C PHE A 422 -16.45 -22.15 1.43
N ARG A 423 -16.00 -22.50 0.23
CA ARG A 423 -16.34 -21.81 -1.02
C ARG A 423 -17.83 -21.88 -1.30
N GLU A 424 -18.44 -23.06 -1.25
CA GLU A 424 -19.89 -23.25 -1.51
C GLU A 424 -20.74 -22.56 -0.45
N ALA A 425 -20.30 -22.57 0.82
CA ALA A 425 -20.97 -21.83 1.88
C ALA A 425 -20.94 -20.31 1.63
N LEU A 426 -19.78 -19.76 1.24
CA LEU A 426 -19.64 -18.34 0.90
C LEU A 426 -20.43 -17.96 -0.35
N GLN A 427 -20.45 -18.83 -1.37
CA GLN A 427 -21.24 -18.70 -2.59
C GLN A 427 -22.74 -18.63 -2.30
N MET A 428 -23.26 -19.53 -1.46
CA MET A 428 -24.65 -19.49 -1.00
C MET A 428 -24.95 -18.17 -0.27
N LEU A 429 -24.08 -17.76 0.65
CA LEU A 429 -24.21 -16.47 1.36
C LEU A 429 -24.09 -15.24 0.43
N LEU A 430 -23.48 -15.36 -0.74
CA LEU A 430 -23.45 -14.26 -1.72
C LEU A 430 -24.69 -14.23 -2.61
N LEU A 431 -25.32 -15.39 -2.89
CA LEU A 431 -26.60 -15.44 -3.60
C LEU A 431 -27.69 -14.67 -2.85
N ASP A 432 -27.65 -14.71 -1.52
CA ASP A 432 -28.42 -13.85 -0.60
C ASP A 432 -27.47 -12.99 0.25
N ARG A 433 -27.14 -11.81 -0.27
CA ARG A 433 -26.07 -10.94 0.24
C ARG A 433 -26.33 -10.39 1.64
N VAL A 434 -27.59 -10.42 2.11
CA VAL A 434 -28.05 -9.71 3.31
C VAL A 434 -27.19 -10.08 4.53
N ARG A 435 -26.89 -11.37 4.71
CA ARG A 435 -26.07 -11.83 5.85
C ARG A 435 -24.66 -11.25 5.83
N LEU A 436 -24.02 -11.21 4.66
CA LEU A 436 -22.65 -10.72 4.50
C LEU A 436 -22.58 -9.21 4.69
N GLU A 437 -23.57 -8.48 4.19
CA GLU A 437 -23.68 -7.03 4.40
C GLU A 437 -23.84 -6.67 5.87
N GLU A 438 -24.63 -7.46 6.60
CA GLU A 438 -24.78 -7.27 8.04
C GLU A 438 -23.49 -7.60 8.79
N LEU A 439 -22.81 -8.69 8.41
CA LEU A 439 -21.56 -9.17 9.01
C LEU A 439 -20.42 -8.16 8.83
N PHE A 440 -20.20 -7.67 7.61
CA PHE A 440 -19.10 -6.76 7.29
C PHE A 440 -19.50 -5.27 7.37
N GLY A 441 -20.72 -5.00 7.83
CA GLY A 441 -21.22 -3.65 8.13
C GLY A 441 -21.40 -2.76 6.90
N ASP A 442 -21.93 -3.31 5.81
CA ASP A 442 -22.08 -2.59 4.53
C ASP A 442 -23.16 -1.50 4.55
N ARG A 443 -24.02 -1.51 5.57
CA ARG A 443 -25.10 -0.53 5.74
C ARG A 443 -24.62 0.83 6.23
N VAL A 444 -23.34 0.94 6.61
CA VAL A 444 -22.72 2.18 7.07
C VAL A 444 -21.38 2.32 6.38
N GLU A 445 -21.26 3.38 5.58
CA GLU A 445 -20.00 3.80 5.01
C GLU A 445 -19.30 4.77 5.98
N LEU A 446 -17.99 4.59 6.16
CA LEU A 446 -17.21 5.41 7.07
C LEU A 446 -15.84 5.69 6.45
N GLU A 447 -15.56 6.95 6.16
CA GLU A 447 -14.29 7.41 5.61
C GLU A 447 -13.64 8.42 6.55
N ALA A 448 -12.31 8.42 6.60
CA ALA A 448 -11.54 9.40 7.35
C ALA A 448 -10.35 9.89 6.54
N SER A 449 -10.11 11.20 6.58
CA SER A 449 -8.94 11.84 5.98
C SER A 449 -8.47 13.00 6.84
N VAL A 450 -7.19 13.37 6.75
CA VAL A 450 -6.62 14.51 7.46
C VAL A 450 -6.37 15.65 6.48
N GLU A 451 -7.00 16.80 6.74
CA GLU A 451 -6.82 18.03 5.99
C GLU A 451 -6.17 19.08 6.90
N GLY A 452 -4.90 19.38 6.67
CA GLY A 452 -4.14 20.28 7.54
C GLY A 452 -4.03 19.73 8.97
N SER A 453 -4.74 20.38 9.91
CA SER A 453 -4.82 19.96 11.33
C SER A 453 -6.20 19.41 11.70
N ASP A 454 -7.08 19.16 10.73
CA ASP A 454 -8.43 18.65 10.98
C ASP A 454 -8.58 17.23 10.43
N LEU A 455 -9.14 16.34 11.24
CA LEU A 455 -9.66 15.06 10.76
C LEU A 455 -11.08 15.29 10.22
N ARG A 456 -11.28 15.00 8.94
CA ARG A 456 -12.60 14.90 8.31
C ARG A 456 -13.09 13.47 8.38
N VAL A 457 -14.35 13.30 8.78
CA VAL A 457 -15.00 11.99 8.82
C VAL A 457 -16.31 12.07 8.06
N ARG A 458 -16.47 11.26 7.01
CA ARG A 458 -17.73 11.11 6.29
C ARG A 458 -18.41 9.82 6.75
N LEU A 459 -19.68 9.92 7.14
CA LEU A 459 -20.53 8.77 7.46
C LEU A 459 -21.75 8.80 6.56
N ALA A 460 -21.99 7.73 5.80
CA ALA A 460 -23.21 7.56 5.00
C ALA A 460 -24.03 6.37 5.53
N ASN A 461 -25.34 6.58 5.67
CA ASN A 461 -26.29 5.55 6.06
C ASN A 461 -26.94 4.94 4.82
N LEU A 462 -26.57 3.70 4.51
CA LEU A 462 -27.03 2.96 3.33
C LEU A 462 -28.14 1.96 3.68
N GLY A 463 -28.59 1.90 4.94
CA GLY A 463 -29.68 1.05 5.41
C GLY A 463 -31.06 1.69 5.29
N ASP A 464 -32.12 0.89 5.47
CA ASP A 464 -33.52 1.35 5.39
C ASP A 464 -34.01 2.13 6.63
N GLY A 465 -33.29 2.02 7.74
CA GLY A 465 -33.62 2.67 9.02
C GLY A 465 -32.63 3.78 9.36
N PRO A 466 -33.00 4.73 10.25
CA PRO A 466 -32.06 5.75 10.69
C PRO A 466 -30.85 5.12 11.39
N PHE A 467 -29.67 5.66 11.09
CA PHE A 467 -28.50 5.45 11.90
C PHE A 467 -28.65 6.33 13.14
N GLU A 468 -28.62 5.72 14.32
CA GLU A 468 -28.63 6.39 15.61
C GLU A 468 -27.46 5.86 16.42
N GLY A 469 -26.45 6.69 16.61
CA GLY A 469 -25.22 6.25 17.26
C GLY A 469 -24.18 7.34 17.39
N ARG A 470 -22.97 6.90 17.75
CA ARG A 470 -21.85 7.78 18.09
C ARG A 470 -20.67 7.53 17.19
N VAL A 471 -20.07 8.60 16.66
CA VAL A 471 -18.74 8.55 16.04
C VAL A 471 -17.69 8.98 17.07
N VAL A 472 -16.66 8.17 17.25
CA VAL A 472 -15.57 8.36 18.21
C VAL A 472 -14.26 8.54 17.45
N CYS A 473 -13.45 9.51 17.88
CA CYS A 473 -12.12 9.77 17.35
C CYS A 473 -11.08 9.42 18.42
N ARG A 474 -10.11 8.57 18.07
CA ARG A 474 -9.01 8.16 18.93
C ARG A 474 -7.67 8.32 18.19
N PRO A 475 -7.01 9.47 18.33
CA PRO A 475 -5.66 9.67 17.81
C PRO A 475 -4.61 8.91 18.64
N ALA A 476 -3.43 8.69 18.05
CA ALA A 476 -2.28 8.14 18.74
C ALA A 476 -1.81 9.02 19.92
N PRO A 477 -1.06 8.45 20.90
CA PRO A 477 -0.46 9.22 21.98
C PRO A 477 0.37 10.39 21.45
N GLY A 478 0.26 11.55 22.08
CA GLY A 478 0.94 12.77 21.65
C GLY A 478 0.12 13.63 20.68
N VAL A 479 -1.07 13.20 20.25
CA VAL A 479 -2.03 14.00 19.49
C VAL A 479 -3.34 14.08 20.27
N ALA A 480 -3.84 15.28 20.54
CA ALA A 480 -5.13 15.49 21.18
C ALA A 480 -6.21 15.81 20.14
N ALA A 481 -7.39 15.20 20.26
CA ALA A 481 -8.57 15.60 19.49
C ALA A 481 -9.36 16.66 20.27
N GLY A 482 -9.85 17.70 19.58
CA GLY A 482 -10.66 18.77 20.19
C GLY A 482 -11.98 18.28 20.79
N LYS A 483 -12.45 17.11 20.35
CA LYS A 483 -13.56 16.35 20.97
C LYS A 483 -13.31 14.85 20.77
N ALA A 484 -13.74 14.03 21.72
CA ALA A 484 -13.55 12.58 21.66
C ALA A 484 -14.60 11.86 20.76
N GLY A 485 -15.73 12.50 20.48
CA GLY A 485 -16.79 11.93 19.66
C GLY A 485 -18.02 12.82 19.57
N GLU A 486 -18.96 12.44 18.72
CA GLU A 486 -20.23 13.14 18.48
C GLU A 486 -21.36 12.13 18.31
N GLU A 487 -22.51 12.39 18.95
CA GLU A 487 -23.76 11.66 18.71
C GLU A 487 -24.43 12.22 17.46
N LEU A 488 -24.95 11.35 16.60
CA LEU A 488 -25.65 11.76 15.39
C LEU A 488 -26.77 10.81 15.01
N VAL A 489 -27.79 11.40 14.39
CA VAL A 489 -28.83 10.69 13.66
C VAL A 489 -28.64 10.97 12.18
N VAL A 490 -28.54 9.92 11.37
CA VAL A 490 -28.44 10.03 9.90
C VAL A 490 -29.60 9.26 9.27
N PRO A 491 -30.52 9.94 8.56
CA PRO A 491 -31.63 9.28 7.88
C PRO A 491 -31.18 8.24 6.85
N PRO A 492 -32.05 7.28 6.48
CA PRO A 492 -31.79 6.36 5.36
C PRO A 492 -31.36 7.11 4.09
N GLY A 493 -30.30 6.65 3.44
CA GLY A 493 -29.78 7.21 2.19
C GLY A 493 -29.08 8.57 2.33
N ALA A 494 -28.92 9.09 3.54
CA ALA A 494 -28.25 10.37 3.80
C ALA A 494 -26.79 10.17 4.26
N GLU A 495 -26.00 11.23 4.15
CA GLU A 495 -24.64 11.30 4.67
C GLU A 495 -24.43 12.51 5.57
N ARG A 496 -23.41 12.44 6.43
CA ARG A 496 -22.99 13.53 7.31
C ARG A 496 -21.47 13.57 7.42
N THR A 497 -20.93 14.78 7.36
CA THR A 497 -19.50 15.03 7.57
C THR A 497 -19.27 15.63 8.95
N LEU A 498 -18.33 15.06 9.68
CA LEU A 498 -17.86 15.52 10.98
C LEU A 498 -16.42 16.03 10.86
N THR A 499 -16.05 16.94 11.76
CA THR A 499 -14.69 17.48 11.83
C THR A 499 -14.17 17.42 13.26
N PHE A 500 -12.96 16.90 13.42
CA PHE A 500 -12.27 16.80 14.70
C PHE A 500 -10.92 17.52 14.60
N PRO A 501 -10.76 18.68 15.25
CA PRO A 501 -9.47 19.36 15.28
C PRO A 501 -8.43 18.51 16.00
N LEU A 502 -7.26 18.35 15.39
CA LEU A 502 -6.12 17.61 15.93
C LEU A 502 -5.05 18.60 16.43
N ARG A 503 -4.54 18.36 17.63
CA ARG A 503 -3.54 19.18 18.29
C ARG A 503 -2.34 18.31 18.67
N PRO A 504 -1.30 18.25 17.82
CA PRO A 504 -0.12 17.47 18.12
C PRO A 504 0.75 18.12 19.20
N THR A 505 1.56 17.30 19.85
CA THR A 505 2.61 17.70 20.81
C THR A 505 3.98 17.35 20.24
N ALA A 506 5.05 17.72 20.95
CA ALA A 506 6.41 17.36 20.58
C ALA A 506 6.60 15.84 20.35
N ALA A 507 5.88 14.98 21.09
CA ALA A 507 6.00 13.53 20.98
C ALA A 507 5.46 12.96 19.66
N ALA A 508 4.59 13.71 18.96
CA ALA A 508 4.01 13.30 17.68
C ALA A 508 4.87 13.70 16.46
N MET A 509 5.88 14.56 16.66
CA MET A 509 6.71 15.10 15.59
C MET A 509 7.69 14.07 15.03
N GLY A 510 7.94 14.13 13.72
CA GLY A 510 8.89 13.27 13.00
C GLY A 510 8.42 11.83 12.84
N ARG A 511 7.11 11.58 12.88
CA ARG A 511 6.51 10.24 12.87
C ARG A 511 5.16 10.24 12.14
N ALA A 512 4.75 9.08 11.67
CA ALA A 512 3.36 8.82 11.31
C ALA A 512 2.51 8.60 12.58
N ASN A 513 1.36 9.29 12.67
CA ASN A 513 0.44 9.20 13.80
C ASN A 513 -0.91 8.62 13.33
N PRO A 514 -1.27 7.38 13.69
CA PRO A 514 -2.57 6.83 13.37
C PRO A 514 -3.70 7.59 14.09
N VAL A 515 -4.82 7.78 13.39
CA VAL A 515 -6.05 8.36 13.95
C VAL A 515 -7.21 7.44 13.65
N LEU A 516 -7.67 6.71 14.67
CA LEU A 516 -8.78 5.76 14.57
C LEU A 516 -10.11 6.50 14.66
N VAL A 517 -11.04 6.11 13.79
CA VAL A 517 -12.43 6.54 13.83
C VAL A 517 -13.32 5.31 13.98
N GLU A 518 -14.24 5.35 14.94
CA GLU A 518 -15.22 4.30 15.16
C GLU A 518 -16.65 4.87 15.12
N ALA A 519 -17.49 4.36 14.23
CA ALA A 519 -18.93 4.58 14.28
C ALA A 519 -19.57 3.43 15.06
N ARG A 520 -20.33 3.74 16.12
CA ARG A 520 -20.92 2.75 17.03
C ARG A 520 -22.44 2.91 17.06
N TRP A 521 -23.18 1.85 16.75
CA TRP A 521 -24.66 1.86 16.76
C TRP A 521 -25.20 0.45 17.05
N LYS A 522 -26.28 0.34 17.82
CA LYS A 522 -27.00 -0.94 18.06
C LYS A 522 -26.08 -2.13 18.41
N GLY A 523 -25.05 -1.90 19.23
CA GLY A 523 -24.06 -2.93 19.62
C GLY A 523 -23.03 -3.30 18.54
N ARG A 524 -22.99 -2.57 17.43
CA ARG A 524 -22.06 -2.75 16.30
C ARG A 524 -21.07 -1.62 16.20
N VAL A 525 -19.97 -1.89 15.51
CA VAL A 525 -18.89 -0.93 15.27
C VAL A 525 -18.43 -1.02 13.81
N LYS A 526 -18.31 0.13 13.15
CA LYS A 526 -17.57 0.30 11.88
C LYS A 526 -16.32 1.10 12.18
N ARG A 527 -15.20 0.73 11.58
CA ARG A 527 -13.90 1.37 11.83
C ARG A 527 -13.29 1.88 10.53
N THR A 528 -12.49 2.93 10.64
CA THR A 528 -11.55 3.37 9.60
C THR A 528 -10.37 4.07 10.27
N LEU A 529 -9.30 4.32 9.51
CA LEU A 529 -8.04 4.86 10.01
C LEU A 529 -7.55 5.93 9.04
N ALA A 530 -7.02 7.02 9.58
CA ALA A 530 -6.29 8.03 8.82
C ALA A 530 -4.86 8.18 9.34
N ALA A 531 -3.96 8.66 8.51
CA ALA A 531 -2.58 8.97 8.88
C ALA A 531 -2.39 10.49 9.07
N LEU A 532 -1.95 10.91 10.27
CA LEU A 532 -1.39 12.24 10.49
C LEU A 532 0.14 12.14 10.47
N GLU A 533 0.73 12.38 9.30
CA GLU A 533 2.18 12.47 9.15
C GLU A 533 2.65 13.89 9.49
N LEU A 534 3.60 13.96 10.43
CA LEU A 534 4.17 15.19 10.95
C LEU A 534 5.69 15.17 10.78
N PRO A 535 6.29 16.26 10.27
CA PRO A 535 7.74 16.36 10.17
C PRO A 535 8.38 16.49 11.55
N PRO A 536 9.72 16.39 11.65
CA PRO A 536 10.44 16.91 12.80
C PRO A 536 10.07 18.37 13.05
N ALA A 537 9.91 18.76 14.32
CA ALA A 537 9.63 20.17 14.66
C ALA A 537 10.76 21.11 14.24
N VAL A 538 12.00 20.61 14.28
CA VAL A 538 13.21 21.33 13.87
C VAL A 538 13.96 20.45 12.88
N ALA A 539 14.09 20.94 11.64
CA ALA A 539 14.86 20.31 10.59
C ALA A 539 16.13 21.14 10.31
N VAL A 540 17.27 20.47 10.26
CA VAL A 540 18.61 21.02 10.00
C VAL A 540 19.42 19.99 9.24
N HIS A 541 20.50 20.39 8.56
CA HIS A 541 21.52 19.44 8.12
C HIS A 541 22.13 18.76 9.36
N LYS A 542 22.11 17.44 9.47
CA LYS A 542 22.76 16.73 10.60
C LYS A 542 24.28 16.69 10.51
N LEU A 543 24.81 16.87 9.30
CA LEU A 543 26.23 16.95 9.01
C LEU A 543 26.48 18.18 8.14
N LEU A 544 27.43 19.03 8.53
CA LEU A 544 27.74 20.26 7.80
C LEU A 544 29.24 20.53 7.78
N TYR A 545 29.74 21.13 6.70
CA TYR A 545 31.09 21.67 6.61
C TYR A 545 31.06 23.11 6.13
N GLY A 546 31.76 24.01 6.83
CA GLY A 546 31.88 25.41 6.45
C GLY A 546 33.32 25.88 6.47
N LEU A 547 33.56 27.10 5.98
CA LEU A 547 34.87 27.75 6.03
C LEU A 547 34.77 29.00 6.92
N ALA A 548 35.80 29.24 7.72
CA ALA A 548 35.93 30.48 8.49
C ALA A 548 36.04 31.71 7.56
N PRO A 549 35.60 32.91 7.99
CA PRO A 549 35.18 33.25 9.36
C PRO A 549 33.69 33.03 9.66
N GLU A 550 32.86 32.65 8.68
CA GLU A 550 31.41 32.59 8.85
C GLU A 550 30.80 31.38 8.11
N VAL A 551 29.92 30.65 8.80
CA VAL A 551 29.18 29.51 8.23
C VAL A 551 27.69 29.84 8.11
N ALA A 552 27.11 29.65 6.92
CA ALA A 552 25.67 29.69 6.71
C ALA A 552 25.02 28.40 7.22
N PHE A 553 24.05 28.55 8.13
CA PHE A 553 23.38 27.46 8.82
C PHE A 553 21.85 27.57 8.68
N PRO A 554 21.26 26.86 7.70
CA PRO A 554 19.82 26.89 7.49
C PRO A 554 19.09 26.03 8.53
N VAL A 555 17.92 26.51 8.97
CA VAL A 555 17.04 25.86 9.94
C VAL A 555 15.61 25.97 9.43
N SER A 556 14.84 24.89 9.48
CA SER A 556 13.40 24.95 9.24
C SER A 556 12.64 24.50 10.49
N VAL A 557 11.61 25.25 10.86
CA VAL A 557 10.80 24.96 12.03
C VAL A 557 9.34 24.77 11.63
N HIS A 558 8.79 23.61 11.98
CA HIS A 558 7.36 23.31 11.85
C HIS A 558 6.64 23.72 13.14
N ASN A 559 5.65 24.61 13.02
CA ASN A 559 4.97 25.14 14.19
C ASN A 559 3.78 24.27 14.61
N PHE A 560 3.97 23.42 15.62
CA PHE A 560 2.87 22.68 16.27
C PHE A 560 2.29 23.40 17.50
N GLY A 561 2.79 24.59 17.83
CA GLY A 561 2.35 25.41 18.95
C GLY A 561 1.03 26.15 18.71
N GLN A 562 0.69 27.09 19.60
CA GLN A 562 -0.56 27.87 19.52
C GLN A 562 -0.39 29.27 18.91
N GLY A 563 0.79 29.87 19.06
CA GLY A 563 1.09 31.22 18.56
C GLY A 563 1.81 31.18 17.20
N PRO A 564 1.77 32.27 16.42
CA PRO A 564 2.41 32.35 15.10
C PRO A 564 3.92 32.63 15.16
N ASP A 565 4.44 33.10 16.30
CA ASP A 565 5.84 33.44 16.49
C ASP A 565 6.54 32.35 17.30
N VAL A 566 7.55 31.73 16.70
CA VAL A 566 8.31 30.63 17.31
C VAL A 566 9.75 31.07 17.53
N PRO A 567 10.19 31.27 18.78
CA PRO A 567 11.59 31.50 19.09
C PRO A 567 12.44 30.28 18.72
N VAL A 568 13.52 30.51 17.99
CA VAL A 568 14.49 29.50 17.57
C VAL A 568 15.85 29.90 18.10
N GLU A 569 16.43 29.05 18.95
CA GLU A 569 17.76 29.26 19.53
C GLU A 569 18.76 28.29 18.91
N VAL A 570 19.90 28.81 18.49
CA VAL A 570 21.07 28.06 18.01
C VAL A 570 22.22 28.26 18.98
N ARG A 571 22.73 27.18 19.57
CA ARG A 571 23.93 27.17 20.41
C ARG A 571 25.00 26.29 19.80
N VAL A 572 26.21 26.80 19.70
CA VAL A 572 27.37 26.07 19.15
C VAL A 572 28.29 25.70 20.30
N PHE A 573 28.70 24.43 20.36
CA PHE A 573 29.61 23.90 21.36
C PHE A 573 30.87 23.38 20.66
N ALA A 574 32.05 23.71 21.18
CA ALA A 574 33.27 23.05 20.73
C ALA A 574 33.20 21.56 21.10
N LYS A 575 33.61 20.68 20.18
CA LYS A 575 33.64 19.23 20.41
C LYS A 575 34.59 18.87 21.54
N GLU A 576 35.72 19.58 21.62
CA GLU A 576 36.67 19.52 22.73
C GLU A 576 36.30 20.60 23.77
N GLY A 577 35.79 20.19 24.94
CA GLY A 577 35.39 21.09 26.02
C GLY A 577 33.94 21.63 25.96
N PRO A 578 32.90 20.76 25.95
CA PRO A 578 31.51 21.13 25.68
C PRO A 578 30.76 21.83 26.83
N ALA A 579 31.46 22.32 27.86
CA ALA A 579 30.84 22.82 29.10
C ALA A 579 30.03 24.11 28.91
N ALA A 580 30.40 24.96 27.94
CA ALA A 580 29.70 26.20 27.62
C ALA A 580 29.62 26.40 26.09
N PRO A 581 28.57 27.04 25.57
CA PRO A 581 28.48 27.36 24.15
C PRO A 581 29.52 28.42 23.78
N VAL A 582 30.23 28.22 22.66
CA VAL A 582 31.16 29.20 22.08
C VAL A 582 30.43 30.29 21.29
N LEU A 583 29.18 30.02 20.89
CA LEU A 583 28.28 30.95 20.22
C LEU A 583 26.84 30.62 20.61
N ALA A 584 26.02 31.65 20.79
CA ALA A 584 24.57 31.53 20.90
C ALA A 584 23.92 32.63 20.05
N ALA A 585 22.90 32.27 19.29
CA ALA A 585 22.12 33.17 18.47
C ALA A 585 20.65 32.77 18.51
N SER A 586 19.75 33.75 18.41
CA SER A 586 18.31 33.49 18.38
C SER A 586 17.65 34.31 17.29
N LEU A 587 16.71 33.69 16.58
CA LEU A 587 15.81 34.32 15.62
C LEU A 587 14.38 33.91 15.96
N THR A 588 13.40 34.66 15.47
CA THR A 588 11.99 34.30 15.59
C THR A 588 11.46 33.87 14.22
N ALA A 589 10.89 32.67 14.15
CA ALA A 589 10.22 32.17 12.97
C ALA A 589 8.74 32.58 13.01
N ALA A 590 8.27 33.30 12.00
CA ALA A 590 6.85 33.60 11.81
C ALA A 590 6.20 32.51 10.95
N ALA A 591 5.43 31.63 11.58
CA ALA A 591 4.67 30.53 10.94
C ALA A 591 3.39 30.28 11.74
N ARG A 592 2.21 30.22 11.11
CA ARG A 592 0.99 29.89 11.86
C ARG A 592 1.03 28.42 12.34
N PRO A 593 0.23 28.05 13.35
CA PRO A 593 0.07 26.64 13.71
C PRO A 593 -0.22 25.75 12.50
N GLY A 594 0.54 24.68 12.32
CA GLY A 594 0.49 23.75 11.19
C GLY A 594 1.32 24.17 9.96
N GLU A 595 1.86 25.39 9.94
CA GLU A 595 2.78 25.88 8.90
C GLU A 595 4.24 25.71 9.34
N HIS A 596 5.18 26.02 8.44
CA HIS A 596 6.60 26.02 8.75
C HIS A 596 7.30 27.27 8.20
N ARG A 597 8.51 27.53 8.70
CA ARG A 597 9.35 28.62 8.23
C ARG A 597 10.82 28.21 8.22
N ALA A 598 11.48 28.45 7.09
CA ALA A 598 12.94 28.39 6.98
C ALA A 598 13.57 29.71 7.45
N LEU A 599 14.70 29.59 8.14
CA LEU A 599 15.55 30.64 8.67
C LEU A 599 16.99 30.35 8.26
N GLU A 600 17.81 31.39 8.12
CA GLU A 600 19.25 31.25 7.92
C GLU A 600 20.00 31.95 9.04
N PHE A 601 20.83 31.20 9.76
CA PHE A 601 21.76 31.75 10.76
C PHE A 601 23.13 31.93 10.12
N LYS A 602 23.79 33.04 10.46
CA LYS A 602 25.20 33.27 10.16
C LYS A 602 26.02 32.99 11.42
N LEU A 603 26.88 31.98 11.37
CA LEU A 603 27.66 31.53 12.52
C LEU A 603 29.12 31.98 12.37
N PRO A 604 29.55 33.07 13.04
CA PRO A 604 30.94 33.49 13.03
C PRO A 604 31.77 32.50 13.87
N LEU A 605 32.52 31.62 13.21
CA LEU A 605 33.26 30.52 13.84
C LEU A 605 34.69 30.49 13.35
N ARG A 606 35.59 30.12 14.26
CA ARG A 606 36.98 29.80 13.93
C ARG A 606 37.06 28.38 13.36
N PRO A 607 38.16 28.02 12.67
CA PRO A 607 38.39 26.63 12.29
C PRO A 607 38.34 25.71 13.52
N GLY A 608 37.70 24.55 13.38
CA GLY A 608 37.50 23.60 14.48
C GLY A 608 36.32 22.66 14.28
N HIS A 609 36.06 21.86 15.31
CA HIS A 609 34.99 20.87 15.32
C HIS A 609 33.93 21.26 16.34
N TYR A 610 32.67 21.23 15.91
CA TYR A 610 31.56 21.72 16.71
C TYR A 610 30.35 20.79 16.69
N THR A 611 29.54 20.90 17.73
CA THR A 611 28.16 20.43 17.76
C THR A 611 27.25 21.66 17.86
N VAL A 612 26.35 21.81 16.90
CA VAL A 612 25.33 22.86 16.91
C VAL A 612 24.04 22.25 17.46
N ARG A 613 23.45 22.89 18.47
CA ARG A 613 22.13 22.55 19.01
C ARG A 613 21.13 23.62 18.62
N THR A 614 20.09 23.21 17.92
CA THR A 614 18.97 24.07 17.52
C THR A 614 17.75 23.68 18.32
N THR A 615 17.15 24.64 19.04
CA THR A 615 15.99 24.39 19.90
C THR A 615 14.83 25.31 19.51
N ALA A 616 13.65 24.73 19.34
CA ALA A 616 12.38 25.44 19.17
C ALA A 616 11.25 24.57 19.72
N LEU A 617 10.21 25.19 20.29
CA LEU A 617 9.01 24.50 20.81
C LEU A 617 9.31 23.34 21.79
N GLY A 618 10.40 23.44 22.56
CA GLY A 618 10.83 22.39 23.50
C GLY A 618 11.45 21.16 22.84
N VAL A 619 11.73 21.20 21.54
CA VAL A 619 12.42 20.15 20.77
C VAL A 619 13.82 20.64 20.38
N THR A 620 14.80 19.74 20.45
CA THR A 620 16.19 20.03 20.06
C THR A 620 16.63 19.11 18.92
N ALA A 621 17.29 19.68 17.92
CA ALA A 621 18.02 18.96 16.89
C ALA A 621 19.53 19.28 16.98
N GLU A 622 20.38 18.28 16.71
CA GLU A 622 21.84 18.45 16.70
C GLU A 622 22.40 18.35 15.28
N THR A 623 23.42 19.15 15.00
CA THR A 623 24.26 19.08 13.79
C THR A 623 25.71 18.86 14.20
N GLN A 624 26.39 17.89 13.58
CA GLN A 624 27.84 17.79 13.57
C GLN A 624 28.40 18.77 12.53
N LEU A 625 29.23 19.72 12.97
CA LEU A 625 29.77 20.78 12.12
C LEU A 625 31.31 20.74 12.12
N GLY A 626 31.91 20.66 10.94
CA GLY A 626 33.33 20.97 10.72
C GLY A 626 33.49 22.39 10.17
N VAL A 627 34.47 23.13 10.67
CA VAL A 627 34.84 24.45 10.13
C VAL A 627 36.31 24.41 9.72
N GLY A 628 36.58 24.58 8.43
CA GLY A 628 37.91 24.64 7.86
C GLY A 628 38.47 26.07 7.77
N GLU A 629 39.78 26.15 7.51
CA GLU A 629 40.43 27.41 7.11
C GLU A 629 40.08 27.75 5.66
N ALA A 630 39.81 29.02 5.38
CA ALA A 630 39.65 29.51 4.02
C ALA A 630 41.03 29.56 3.33
N ALA A 631 41.34 28.55 2.53
CA ALA A 631 42.62 28.40 1.85
C ALA A 631 42.47 27.85 0.42
N GLY A 632 43.57 27.89 -0.33
CA GLY A 632 43.63 27.41 -1.72
C GLY A 632 42.85 28.30 -2.70
N GLN A 633 42.73 27.83 -3.93
CA GLN A 633 42.11 28.58 -5.02
C GLN A 633 41.24 27.64 -5.88
N VAL A 634 40.03 28.08 -6.17
CA VAL A 634 39.06 27.40 -7.03
C VAL A 634 38.30 28.43 -7.86
N THR A 635 37.82 28.01 -9.02
CA THR A 635 36.98 28.83 -9.91
C THR A 635 35.80 28.02 -10.45
N VAL A 636 34.68 28.69 -10.72
CA VAL A 636 33.57 28.18 -11.53
C VAL A 636 33.64 28.82 -12.90
N THR A 637 33.54 28.02 -13.96
CA THR A 637 33.38 28.51 -15.35
C THR A 637 32.10 27.91 -15.95
N PRO A 638 31.11 28.72 -16.31
CA PRO A 638 29.99 28.27 -17.12
C PRO A 638 30.48 28.03 -18.56
N VAL A 639 30.16 26.88 -19.13
CA VAL A 639 30.59 26.46 -20.47
C VAL A 639 29.55 25.53 -21.06
N ASP A 640 29.19 25.74 -22.33
CA ASP A 640 28.37 24.81 -23.12
C ASP A 640 29.33 23.80 -23.78
N LEU A 641 29.41 22.60 -23.20
CA LEU A 641 30.41 21.61 -23.57
C LEU A 641 30.00 20.75 -24.77
N ASP A 642 28.70 20.54 -24.97
CA ASP A 642 28.17 19.69 -26.05
C ASP A 642 27.45 20.48 -27.16
N GLY A 643 27.32 21.80 -27.00
CA GLY A 643 26.73 22.71 -27.98
C GLY A 643 25.20 22.69 -27.99
N ASP A 644 24.56 22.20 -26.93
CA ASP A 644 23.10 22.11 -26.83
C ASP A 644 22.42 23.42 -26.37
N GLY A 645 23.22 24.43 -26.01
CA GLY A 645 22.76 25.74 -25.54
C GLY A 645 22.45 25.81 -24.05
N LEU A 646 22.62 24.72 -23.30
CA LEU A 646 22.61 24.69 -21.84
C LEU A 646 24.04 24.82 -21.32
N MET A 647 24.20 25.51 -20.20
CA MET A 647 25.52 25.68 -19.60
C MET A 647 25.79 24.54 -18.62
N GLU A 648 26.93 23.89 -18.77
CA GLU A 648 27.60 23.17 -17.71
C GLU A 648 28.39 24.12 -16.81
N TYR A 649 28.55 23.74 -15.55
CA TYR A 649 29.31 24.52 -14.58
C TYR A 649 30.53 23.74 -14.16
N ARG A 650 31.71 24.17 -14.62
CA ARG A 650 32.98 23.54 -14.29
C ARG A 650 33.59 24.20 -13.06
N LEU A 651 33.66 23.46 -11.95
CA LEU A 651 34.36 23.86 -10.73
C LEU A 651 35.75 23.21 -10.74
N GLU A 652 36.80 24.00 -10.57
CA GLU A 652 38.17 23.48 -10.73
C GLU A 652 39.16 24.11 -9.74
N ASN A 653 39.95 23.26 -9.09
CA ASN A 653 41.07 23.62 -8.20
C ASN A 653 42.32 22.79 -8.56
N ASP A 654 43.39 22.83 -7.76
CA ASP A 654 44.63 22.09 -8.07
C ASP A 654 44.50 20.56 -8.01
N ARG A 655 43.45 20.03 -7.37
CA ARG A 655 43.26 18.60 -7.11
C ARG A 655 42.27 17.95 -8.07
N VAL A 656 41.16 18.65 -8.35
CA VAL A 656 40.03 18.08 -9.08
C VAL A 656 39.43 19.07 -10.07
N ARG A 657 38.75 18.51 -11.07
CA ARG A 657 37.84 19.22 -11.96
C ARG A 657 36.48 18.54 -11.89
N VAL A 658 35.47 19.29 -11.47
CA VAL A 658 34.10 18.84 -11.29
C VAL A 658 33.24 19.51 -12.35
N THR A 659 32.44 18.74 -13.08
CA THR A 659 31.48 19.27 -14.06
C THR A 659 30.07 19.02 -13.55
N LEU A 660 29.28 20.07 -13.41
CA LEU A 660 27.86 19.99 -13.06
C LEU A 660 27.00 20.14 -14.31
N LEU A 661 25.99 19.28 -14.47
CA LEU A 661 24.92 19.49 -15.46
C LEU A 661 23.73 20.17 -14.79
N ALA A 662 23.16 21.17 -15.48
CA ALA A 662 21.85 21.71 -15.10
C ALA A 662 20.74 20.65 -15.25
N ILE A 663 20.90 19.67 -16.14
CA ILE A 663 19.97 18.54 -16.30
C ILE A 663 20.09 17.60 -15.09
N GLY A 664 19.02 17.49 -14.31
CA GLY A 664 18.93 16.72 -13.07
C GLY A 664 19.75 17.27 -11.90
N ALA A 665 20.36 18.45 -12.05
CA ALA A 665 21.28 19.04 -11.07
C ALA A 665 22.27 18.00 -10.54
N ARG A 666 23.14 17.48 -11.39
CA ARG A 666 24.03 16.35 -11.07
C ARG A 666 25.49 16.71 -11.24
N VAL A 667 26.35 15.98 -10.53
CA VAL A 667 27.80 16.00 -10.80
C VAL A 667 28.07 14.95 -11.86
N ILE A 668 28.17 15.33 -13.14
CA ILE A 668 28.39 14.35 -14.22
C ILE A 668 29.84 13.88 -14.31
N GLU A 669 30.78 14.74 -13.91
CA GLU A 669 32.21 14.40 -13.86
C GLU A 669 32.82 14.85 -12.54
N TYR A 670 33.69 14.01 -12.03
CA TYR A 670 34.60 14.30 -10.93
C TYR A 670 35.97 13.73 -11.33
N VAL A 671 36.81 14.59 -11.92
CA VAL A 671 38.12 14.20 -12.44
C VAL A 671 39.20 14.47 -11.40
N VAL A 672 39.91 13.41 -10.99
CA VAL A 672 41.09 13.47 -10.12
C VAL A 672 42.31 13.82 -10.98
N LYS A 673 42.83 15.04 -10.86
CA LYS A 673 43.86 15.58 -11.79
C LYS A 673 45.17 14.80 -11.78
N GLU A 674 45.60 14.33 -10.62
CA GLU A 674 46.85 13.56 -10.47
C GLU A 674 46.82 12.25 -11.26
N LYS A 675 45.64 11.64 -11.38
CA LYS A 675 45.42 10.39 -12.13
C LYS A 675 44.89 10.64 -13.55
N ASN A 676 44.37 11.84 -13.80
CA ASN A 676 43.62 12.19 -15.00
C ASN A 676 42.46 11.20 -15.25
N ASP A 677 41.72 10.89 -14.20
CA ASP A 677 40.67 9.88 -14.21
C ASP A 677 39.36 10.39 -13.58
N ASN A 678 38.22 9.93 -14.10
CA ASN A 678 36.88 10.26 -13.63
C ASN A 678 36.35 9.14 -12.73
N VAL A 679 35.98 9.46 -11.49
CA VAL A 679 35.54 8.42 -10.52
C VAL A 679 34.10 7.96 -10.71
N PHE A 680 33.37 8.54 -11.67
CA PHE A 680 31.97 8.23 -11.91
C PHE A 680 31.76 7.54 -13.25
N PHE A 681 30.78 6.65 -13.29
CA PHE A 681 30.15 6.22 -14.53
C PHE A 681 29.58 7.43 -15.25
N LYS A 682 29.71 7.49 -16.59
CA LYS A 682 29.25 8.63 -17.39
C LYS A 682 28.86 8.20 -18.79
N PHE A 683 27.68 8.62 -19.24
CA PHE A 683 27.24 8.56 -20.63
C PHE A 683 27.21 9.90 -21.32
N TRP A 684 26.73 10.95 -20.64
CA TRP A 684 26.54 12.26 -21.26
C TRP A 684 27.85 12.77 -21.93
N PRO A 685 27.79 13.50 -23.06
CA PRO A 685 26.59 13.86 -23.82
C PRO A 685 26.06 12.73 -24.71
N GLU A 686 26.72 11.57 -24.73
CA GLU A 686 26.22 10.41 -25.44
C GLU A 686 24.94 9.87 -24.78
N LYS A 687 24.11 9.24 -25.60
CA LYS A 687 22.85 8.65 -25.20
C LYS A 687 22.81 7.20 -25.65
N GLU A 688 22.23 6.34 -24.84
CA GLU A 688 22.05 4.94 -25.19
C GLU A 688 21.21 4.78 -26.46
N TYR A 689 21.43 3.71 -27.21
CA TYR A 689 20.70 3.44 -28.46
C TYR A 689 19.17 3.42 -28.27
N SER A 690 18.71 3.13 -27.05
CA SER A 690 17.30 3.02 -26.66
C SER A 690 16.66 4.35 -26.26
N ASP A 691 17.40 5.46 -26.19
CA ASP A 691 16.91 6.79 -25.75
C ASP A 691 15.66 7.26 -26.52
N ARG A 692 15.58 6.92 -27.81
CA ARG A 692 14.44 7.29 -28.69
C ARG A 692 13.23 6.38 -28.56
N ARG A 693 13.25 5.36 -27.69
CA ARG A 693 12.11 4.46 -27.47
C ARG A 693 10.91 5.28 -26.97
N PRO A 694 9.68 5.07 -27.49
CA PRO A 694 8.50 5.75 -26.96
C PRO A 694 8.37 5.57 -25.45
N PHE A 695 8.10 6.66 -24.74
CA PHE A 695 7.97 6.70 -23.26
C PHE A 695 9.20 6.20 -22.48
N ARG A 696 10.41 6.25 -23.07
CA ARG A 696 11.66 5.81 -22.41
C ARG A 696 11.90 6.47 -21.05
N GLU A 697 11.56 7.76 -20.93
CA GLU A 697 11.62 8.56 -19.70
C GLU A 697 10.83 7.96 -18.52
N ARG A 698 9.90 7.02 -18.76
CA ARG A 698 9.14 6.32 -17.73
C ARG A 698 9.77 5.01 -17.25
N GLY A 699 10.81 4.53 -17.95
CA GLY A 699 11.47 3.24 -17.71
C GLY A 699 12.76 3.30 -16.89
N PHE A 700 13.21 4.51 -16.52
CA PHE A 700 14.48 4.82 -15.82
C PHE A 700 15.74 4.65 -16.70
N TYR A 701 16.63 5.65 -16.73
CA TYR A 701 17.94 5.61 -17.40
C TYR A 701 18.92 6.61 -16.76
N PRO A 702 20.08 6.18 -16.23
CA PRO A 702 21.07 7.11 -15.69
C PRO A 702 21.88 7.78 -16.81
N TYR A 703 22.22 9.06 -16.64
CA TYR A 703 23.24 9.72 -17.47
C TYR A 703 24.66 9.49 -16.92
N GLY A 704 24.77 8.98 -15.71
CA GLY A 704 25.99 8.85 -14.92
C GLY A 704 26.23 10.02 -13.95
N GLY A 705 27.27 9.86 -13.14
CA GLY A 705 27.69 10.85 -12.16
C GLY A 705 27.16 10.59 -10.75
N PHE A 706 27.01 11.68 -10.00
CA PHE A 706 26.23 11.74 -8.76
C PHE A 706 24.81 12.22 -9.08
N GLU A 707 23.88 11.27 -9.17
CA GLU A 707 22.45 11.48 -9.46
C GLU A 707 21.59 11.35 -8.19
N ASP A 708 20.27 11.42 -8.33
CA ASP A 708 19.35 10.99 -7.27
C ASP A 708 18.31 10.02 -7.82
N PHE A 709 17.83 9.16 -6.94
CA PHE A 709 16.60 8.40 -7.10
C PHE A 709 15.48 9.07 -6.31
N LEU A 710 14.52 9.61 -7.03
CA LEU A 710 13.34 10.30 -6.52
C LEU A 710 12.15 9.85 -7.35
N GLY A 711 11.68 8.64 -7.06
CA GLY A 711 10.79 7.88 -7.94
C GLY A 711 11.55 6.93 -8.87
N GLN A 712 10.86 5.93 -9.43
CA GLN A 712 11.39 5.09 -10.50
C GLN A 712 10.36 4.99 -11.64
N ALA A 713 10.57 5.58 -12.83
CA ALA A 713 11.69 6.47 -13.19
C ALA A 713 11.83 7.69 -12.27
N SER A 714 13.02 8.27 -12.23
CA SER A 714 13.34 9.33 -11.29
C SER A 714 12.98 10.71 -11.86
N ILE A 715 12.35 11.58 -11.06
CA ILE A 715 11.67 12.79 -11.58
C ILE A 715 12.65 13.86 -12.08
N GLU A 716 13.84 13.91 -11.50
CA GLU A 716 14.86 14.91 -11.80
C GLU A 716 15.63 14.57 -13.06
N THR A 717 15.67 13.30 -13.46
CA THR A 717 16.65 12.79 -14.41
C THR A 717 16.71 13.61 -15.70
N HIS A 718 15.56 14.07 -16.20
CA HIS A 718 15.45 14.82 -17.45
C HIS A 718 15.06 16.29 -17.27
N LYS A 719 14.99 16.79 -16.04
CA LYS A 719 14.59 18.17 -15.75
C LYS A 719 15.79 19.11 -15.84
N VAL A 720 15.65 20.21 -16.59
CA VAL A 720 16.62 21.32 -16.53
C VAL A 720 16.34 22.15 -15.27
N TYR A 721 17.35 22.32 -14.43
CA TYR A 721 17.31 23.15 -13.23
C TYR A 721 17.76 24.58 -13.54
N ASP A 722 17.19 25.54 -12.82
CA ASP A 722 17.69 26.91 -12.80
C ASP A 722 18.97 26.96 -11.98
N ALA A 723 20.07 27.40 -12.59
CA ALA A 723 21.41 27.34 -12.01
C ALA A 723 21.99 28.74 -11.78
N GLU A 724 22.52 28.96 -10.57
CA GLU A 724 23.04 30.24 -10.09
C GLU A 724 24.47 30.04 -9.54
N ILE A 725 25.43 30.81 -10.05
CA ILE A 725 26.77 30.89 -9.46
C ILE A 725 26.71 31.80 -8.23
N VAL A 726 26.58 31.20 -7.04
CA VAL A 726 26.54 31.91 -5.76
C VAL A 726 27.91 32.49 -5.39
N LYS A 727 28.97 31.75 -5.71
CA LYS A 727 30.36 32.18 -5.52
C LYS A 727 31.22 31.67 -6.66
N ALA A 728 31.70 32.60 -7.50
CA ALA A 728 32.44 32.26 -8.72
C ALA A 728 33.87 31.74 -8.47
N GLY A 729 34.44 31.91 -7.28
CA GLY A 729 35.78 31.41 -6.96
C GLY A 729 36.40 32.01 -5.70
N GLY A 730 37.70 31.76 -5.52
CA GLY A 730 38.49 32.11 -4.33
C GLY A 730 38.83 30.84 -3.55
N THR A 731 38.70 30.90 -2.22
CA THR A 731 38.95 29.74 -1.33
C THR A 731 37.86 28.66 -1.37
N SER A 732 36.72 28.96 -2.02
CA SER A 732 35.68 28.01 -2.37
C SER A 732 34.88 28.54 -3.56
N ALA A 733 34.19 27.67 -4.27
CA ALA A 733 33.29 28.06 -5.34
C ALA A 733 31.96 27.31 -5.20
N THR A 734 30.85 28.00 -5.44
CA THR A 734 29.51 27.51 -5.11
C THR A 734 28.52 27.76 -6.24
N VAL A 735 27.77 26.71 -6.61
CA VAL A 735 26.67 26.75 -7.57
C VAL A 735 25.41 26.23 -6.88
N ARG A 736 24.31 26.96 -7.01
CA ARG A 736 22.97 26.56 -6.55
C ARG A 736 22.15 26.15 -7.77
N MET A 737 21.41 25.06 -7.67
CA MET A 737 20.47 24.60 -8.69
C MET A 737 19.10 24.34 -8.09
N THR A 738 18.05 24.87 -8.70
CA THR A 738 16.68 24.73 -8.20
C THR A 738 15.70 24.28 -9.28
N ALA A 739 14.70 23.49 -8.87
CA ALA A 739 13.57 23.11 -9.70
C ALA A 739 12.29 23.04 -8.88
N ASP A 740 11.16 23.30 -9.53
CA ASP A 740 9.82 23.04 -9.02
C ASP A 740 9.12 21.97 -9.86
N TYR A 741 8.57 20.97 -9.18
CA TYR A 741 7.75 19.91 -9.76
C TYR A 741 6.32 20.02 -9.26
N TYR A 742 5.59 20.97 -9.82
CA TYR A 742 4.20 21.23 -9.43
C TYR A 742 4.09 21.47 -7.93
N GLY A 743 4.83 22.45 -7.39
CA GLY A 743 4.84 22.80 -5.97
C GLY A 743 5.66 21.86 -5.07
N ASN A 744 6.46 20.96 -5.65
CA ASN A 744 7.49 20.21 -4.93
C ASN A 744 8.85 20.83 -5.30
N ARG A 745 9.41 21.64 -4.40
CA ARG A 745 10.65 22.38 -4.67
C ARG A 745 11.86 21.57 -4.23
N MET A 746 12.83 21.49 -5.11
CA MET A 746 14.13 20.89 -4.84
C MET A 746 15.23 21.93 -5.07
N GLU A 747 16.14 22.04 -4.11
CA GLU A 747 17.36 22.84 -4.21
C GLU A 747 18.57 21.96 -3.91
N LYS A 748 19.58 22.06 -4.76
CA LYS A 748 20.93 21.52 -4.52
C LYS A 748 21.95 22.65 -4.53
N VAL A 749 22.84 22.64 -3.55
CA VAL A 749 23.98 23.57 -3.48
C VAL A 749 25.27 22.77 -3.51
N PHE A 750 26.08 23.03 -4.53
CA PHE A 750 27.37 22.40 -4.76
C PHE A 750 28.47 23.36 -4.31
N THR A 751 29.36 22.94 -3.41
CA THR A 751 30.50 23.76 -2.99
C THR A 751 31.80 22.97 -3.09
N LEU A 752 32.72 23.42 -3.94
CA LEU A 752 34.08 22.88 -4.04
C LEU A 752 35.03 23.69 -3.15
N ASP A 753 35.77 22.99 -2.29
CA ASP A 753 36.81 23.55 -1.44
C ASP A 753 38.05 23.95 -2.26
N GLY A 754 38.69 25.08 -1.95
CA GLY A 754 39.84 25.57 -2.71
C GLY A 754 41.15 24.82 -2.45
N ALA A 755 41.29 24.16 -1.30
CA ALA A 755 42.54 23.55 -0.84
C ALA A 755 42.54 22.01 -0.89
N SER A 756 41.41 21.39 -1.21
CA SER A 756 41.22 19.94 -1.14
C SER A 756 40.25 19.44 -2.22
N PRO A 757 40.20 18.13 -2.50
CA PRO A 757 39.23 17.59 -3.45
C PRO A 757 37.78 17.61 -2.93
N LEU A 758 37.53 18.00 -1.66
CA LEU A 758 36.20 17.94 -1.06
C LEU A 758 35.15 18.74 -1.85
N LEU A 759 34.15 18.03 -2.37
CA LEU A 759 32.93 18.60 -2.93
C LEU A 759 31.77 18.29 -2.00
N GLU A 760 31.07 19.34 -1.56
CA GLU A 760 29.84 19.23 -0.79
C GLU A 760 28.63 19.36 -1.71
N VAL A 761 27.63 18.51 -1.49
CA VAL A 761 26.29 18.60 -2.09
C VAL A 761 25.26 18.72 -0.96
N ARG A 762 24.61 19.89 -0.85
CA ARG A 762 23.52 20.12 0.12
C ARG A 762 22.17 20.08 -0.58
N PHE A 763 21.24 19.37 0.02
CA PHE A 763 19.86 19.24 -0.41
C PHE A 763 18.95 20.04 0.51
N ALA A 764 17.99 20.75 -0.08
CA ALA A 764 16.82 21.28 0.60
C ALA A 764 15.58 20.93 -0.22
N LEU A 765 14.71 20.06 0.34
CA LEU A 765 13.49 19.58 -0.30
C LEU A 765 12.27 20.13 0.43
N GLU A 766 11.35 20.77 -0.29
CA GLU A 766 10.08 21.25 0.24
C GLU A 766 8.94 20.62 -0.59
N PHE A 767 8.52 19.42 -0.17
CA PHE A 767 7.61 18.58 -0.95
C PHE A 767 6.20 18.59 -0.36
N ARG A 768 5.23 18.45 -1.24
CA ARG A 768 3.79 18.31 -0.92
C ARG A 768 3.21 16.98 -1.39
N ASN A 769 3.81 16.33 -2.38
CA ASN A 769 3.33 15.05 -2.92
C ASN A 769 3.62 13.90 -1.92
N PRO A 770 2.62 13.11 -1.49
CA PRO A 770 2.82 12.00 -0.55
C PRO A 770 3.75 10.90 -1.07
N GLU A 771 3.66 10.59 -2.36
CA GLU A 771 4.31 9.40 -2.93
C GLU A 771 5.81 9.61 -3.19
N LEU A 772 6.28 10.86 -3.19
CA LEU A 772 7.71 11.20 -3.24
C LEU A 772 8.26 11.23 -1.82
N ASN A 773 8.32 10.06 -1.19
CA ASN A 773 8.61 9.85 0.23
C ASN A 773 10.04 9.37 0.50
N MET A 774 10.83 9.07 -0.52
CA MET A 774 12.21 8.58 -0.39
C MET A 774 13.12 9.26 -1.40
N LEU A 775 14.29 9.70 -0.93
CA LEU A 775 15.40 10.19 -1.75
C LEU A 775 16.55 9.18 -1.67
N GLY A 776 17.09 8.76 -2.81
CA GLY A 776 18.32 7.98 -2.90
C GLY A 776 19.42 8.77 -3.63
N PRO A 777 20.21 9.64 -2.96
CA PRO A 777 21.37 10.26 -3.58
C PRO A 777 22.35 9.18 -4.03
N GLN A 778 22.90 9.28 -5.23
CA GLN A 778 23.53 8.14 -5.88
C GLN A 778 24.82 8.54 -6.60
N PRO A 779 25.99 8.38 -5.98
CA PRO A 779 27.22 8.19 -6.73
C PRO A 779 27.14 6.89 -7.53
N ILE A 780 27.22 7.00 -8.85
CA ILE A 780 27.37 5.88 -9.77
C ILE A 780 28.86 5.74 -10.06
N LEU A 781 29.49 4.75 -9.44
CA LEU A 781 30.92 4.52 -9.50
C LEU A 781 31.28 3.64 -10.69
N ALA A 782 32.31 4.08 -11.40
CA ALA A 782 33.06 3.32 -12.38
C ALA A 782 34.49 3.84 -12.26
N LEU A 783 35.32 3.14 -11.48
CA LEU A 783 36.65 3.60 -11.11
C LEU A 783 37.66 2.99 -12.09
N GLY A 784 38.68 3.76 -12.48
CA GLY A 784 39.65 3.30 -13.48
C GLY A 784 39.04 3.17 -14.89
N ARG A 785 39.79 2.56 -15.81
CA ARG A 785 39.35 2.38 -17.21
C ARG A 785 38.59 1.08 -17.46
N GLU A 786 38.86 0.06 -16.65
CA GLU A 786 38.18 -1.23 -16.70
C GLU A 786 37.34 -1.38 -15.42
N HIS A 787 36.19 -2.06 -15.53
CA HIS A 787 35.24 -2.20 -14.42
C HIS A 787 34.95 -3.68 -14.19
N GLY A 788 35.70 -4.26 -13.27
CA GLY A 788 35.71 -5.69 -12.96
C GLY A 788 36.15 -5.95 -11.52
N PRO A 789 36.60 -7.17 -11.18
CA PRO A 789 36.96 -7.56 -9.82
C PRO A 789 38.05 -6.70 -9.14
N GLU A 790 38.77 -5.88 -9.91
CA GLU A 790 39.69 -4.82 -9.47
C GLU A 790 39.01 -3.71 -8.67
N ASP A 791 37.71 -3.47 -8.90
CA ASP A 791 36.87 -2.54 -8.16
C ASP A 791 36.46 -3.14 -6.81
N VAL A 792 36.97 -2.52 -5.74
CA VAL A 792 36.73 -2.92 -4.35
C VAL A 792 35.93 -1.83 -3.65
N PHE A 793 34.80 -2.23 -3.08
CA PHE A 793 33.92 -1.37 -2.30
C PHE A 793 33.96 -1.71 -0.83
N VAL A 794 33.94 -0.68 0.02
CA VAL A 794 34.04 -0.82 1.48
C VAL A 794 32.90 -0.07 2.16
N VAL A 795 32.18 -0.78 3.03
CA VAL A 795 31.03 -0.25 3.78
C VAL A 795 31.19 -0.53 5.28
N PRO A 796 31.03 0.47 6.17
CA PRO A 796 31.08 0.31 7.62
C PRO A 796 29.73 -0.21 8.16
N ALA A 797 29.40 -1.48 7.92
CA ALA A 797 28.14 -2.05 8.42
C ALA A 797 28.17 -2.27 9.94
N LYS A 798 26.98 -2.33 10.59
CA LYS A 798 26.85 -2.63 12.03
C LYS A 798 27.51 -3.95 12.44
N GLY A 799 27.53 -4.93 11.55
CA GLY A 799 28.20 -6.22 11.74
C GLY A 799 29.72 -6.20 11.55
N GLY A 800 30.32 -5.02 11.34
CA GLY A 800 31.72 -4.83 11.01
C GLY A 800 31.93 -4.36 9.57
N ARG A 801 33.16 -3.98 9.25
CA ARG A 801 33.54 -3.50 7.91
C ARG A 801 33.31 -4.61 6.88
N ARG A 802 32.55 -4.28 5.84
CA ARG A 802 32.26 -5.14 4.69
C ARG A 802 33.08 -4.69 3.51
N GLU A 803 33.69 -5.65 2.83
CA GLU A 803 34.38 -5.47 1.55
C GLU A 803 33.63 -6.28 0.50
N VAL A 804 33.28 -5.65 -0.62
CA VAL A 804 32.58 -6.28 -1.73
C VAL A 804 33.30 -5.92 -3.03
N ARG A 805 33.46 -6.89 -3.93
CA ARG A 805 34.06 -6.66 -5.25
C ARG A 805 32.98 -6.63 -6.31
N MET A 806 33.21 -5.85 -7.36
CA MET A 806 32.35 -5.86 -8.54
C MET A 806 32.21 -7.30 -9.08
N ARG A 807 30.97 -7.69 -9.39
CA ARG A 807 30.62 -9.01 -9.93
C ARG A 807 30.19 -8.87 -11.39
N PRO A 808 31.10 -8.96 -12.37
CA PRO A 808 30.74 -8.82 -13.78
C PRO A 808 29.86 -9.98 -14.30
N GLU A 809 29.73 -11.07 -13.57
CA GLU A 809 28.99 -12.27 -13.98
C GLU A 809 27.48 -12.24 -13.69
N GLU A 810 27.02 -11.38 -12.78
CA GLU A 810 25.63 -11.40 -12.32
C GLU A 810 25.15 -10.03 -11.81
N TYR A 811 23.83 -9.90 -11.62
CA TYR A 811 23.29 -8.80 -10.82
C TYR A 811 23.61 -9.00 -9.36
N PHE A 812 23.97 -7.91 -8.70
CA PHE A 812 24.16 -7.92 -7.26
C PHE A 812 23.48 -6.71 -6.61
N GLY A 813 22.76 -6.96 -5.51
CA GLY A 813 22.25 -5.91 -4.66
C GLY A 813 22.27 -6.32 -3.19
N GLU A 814 22.72 -5.43 -2.31
CA GLU A 814 22.75 -5.65 -0.86
C GLU A 814 22.33 -4.39 -0.12
N VAL A 815 21.59 -4.59 0.98
CA VAL A 815 21.20 -3.52 1.91
C VAL A 815 22.11 -3.59 3.13
N PHE A 816 22.70 -2.46 3.51
CA PHE A 816 23.59 -2.35 4.65
C PHE A 816 23.02 -1.43 5.72
N GLU A 817 22.84 -1.97 6.92
CA GLU A 817 22.70 -1.13 8.12
C GLU A 817 24.06 -0.60 8.53
N LEU A 818 24.19 0.73 8.59
CA LEU A 818 25.47 1.40 8.80
C LEU A 818 25.82 1.62 10.27
N ALA A 819 27.10 1.47 10.60
CA ALA A 819 27.72 1.92 11.85
C ALA A 819 28.29 3.33 11.73
N GLU A 820 28.79 3.70 10.55
CA GLU A 820 29.30 5.04 10.25
C GLU A 820 28.74 5.54 8.91
N GLY A 821 28.60 6.86 8.77
CA GLY A 821 27.99 7.50 7.60
C GLY A 821 28.97 7.72 6.45
N TRP A 822 29.51 6.65 5.90
CA TRP A 822 30.39 6.70 4.72
C TRP A 822 30.39 5.40 3.93
N ASN A 823 30.83 5.46 2.68
CA ASN A 823 31.17 4.33 1.83
C ASN A 823 32.40 4.67 1.00
N ALA A 824 33.13 3.65 0.53
CA ALA A 824 34.31 3.85 -0.30
C ALA A 824 34.34 2.89 -1.48
N GLY A 825 34.99 3.30 -2.55
CA GLY A 825 35.37 2.47 -3.70
C GLY A 825 36.82 2.71 -4.06
N ARG A 826 37.50 1.69 -4.58
CA ARG A 826 38.87 1.78 -5.09
C ARG A 826 39.06 0.84 -6.26
N ASP A 827 39.59 1.35 -7.35
CA ASP A 827 40.24 0.53 -8.37
C ASP A 827 41.64 0.16 -7.84
N THR A 828 41.90 -1.15 -7.74
CA THR A 828 43.16 -1.67 -7.16
C THR A 828 44.34 -1.72 -8.14
N VAL A 829 44.11 -1.45 -9.43
CA VAL A 829 45.10 -1.45 -10.51
C VAL A 829 45.56 -0.02 -10.84
N GLU A 830 44.63 0.87 -11.16
CA GLU A 830 44.87 2.29 -11.47
C GLU A 830 45.06 3.14 -10.20
N ASP A 831 44.71 2.56 -9.05
CA ASP A 831 44.95 3.13 -7.73
C ASP A 831 44.30 4.52 -7.60
N VAL A 832 43.03 4.57 -7.98
CA VAL A 832 42.12 5.71 -7.78
C VAL A 832 41.04 5.27 -6.79
N SER A 833 40.64 6.18 -5.91
CA SER A 833 39.63 5.92 -4.89
C SER A 833 38.61 7.02 -4.80
N PHE A 834 37.44 6.63 -4.30
CA PHE A 834 36.32 7.49 -3.96
C PHE A 834 35.87 7.20 -2.54
N VAL A 835 35.55 8.25 -1.78
CA VAL A 835 34.89 8.15 -0.48
C VAL A 835 33.69 9.10 -0.48
N GLY A 836 32.53 8.55 -0.18
CA GLY A 836 31.31 9.29 0.10
C GLY A 836 31.07 9.38 1.60
N ALA A 837 30.63 10.54 2.10
CA ALA A 837 30.22 10.70 3.50
C ALA A 837 28.91 11.47 3.64
N PHE A 838 28.10 11.10 4.63
CA PHE A 838 26.76 11.61 4.86
C PHE A 838 26.35 11.39 6.34
N PRO A 839 25.26 12.01 6.83
CA PRO A 839 24.80 11.78 8.19
C PRO A 839 24.16 10.39 8.34
N VAL A 840 24.81 9.48 9.08
CA VAL A 840 24.37 8.08 9.28
C VAL A 840 23.00 7.92 9.92
N SER A 841 22.52 8.93 10.64
CA SER A 841 21.23 8.90 11.33
C SER A 841 20.03 9.18 10.41
N GLU A 842 20.27 9.56 9.16
CA GLU A 842 19.24 10.06 8.26
C GLU A 842 18.71 9.01 7.26
N PRO A 843 19.56 8.15 6.65
CA PRO A 843 19.08 7.06 5.83
C PRO A 843 18.51 5.91 6.67
N GLU A 844 17.54 5.18 6.14
CA GLU A 844 17.09 3.90 6.73
C GLU A 844 18.19 2.84 6.61
N PHE A 845 18.89 2.85 5.47
CA PHE A 845 20.02 1.97 5.14
C PHE A 845 20.81 2.54 3.96
N LEU A 846 21.95 1.91 3.66
CA LEU A 846 22.67 2.09 2.41
C LEU A 846 22.34 0.93 1.48
N HIS A 847 21.74 1.22 0.34
CA HIS A 847 21.54 0.26 -0.73
C HIS A 847 22.73 0.30 -1.67
N MET A 848 23.31 -0.86 -1.96
CA MET A 848 24.32 -1.02 -3.00
C MET A 848 23.72 -1.82 -4.14
N TRP A 849 23.90 -1.34 -5.37
CA TRP A 849 23.47 -2.01 -6.58
C TRP A 849 24.63 -2.11 -7.57
N MET A 850 24.96 -3.30 -8.04
CA MET A 850 25.90 -3.52 -9.14
C MET A 850 25.09 -3.85 -10.38
N ASN A 851 25.13 -2.95 -11.35
CA ASN A 851 24.41 -3.13 -12.59
C ASN A 851 25.18 -4.05 -13.54
N HIS A 852 24.41 -4.78 -14.35
CA HIS A 852 24.92 -5.73 -15.33
C HIS A 852 24.31 -5.44 -16.71
N PRO A 853 25.05 -5.64 -17.83
CA PRO A 853 24.57 -5.40 -19.19
C PRO A 853 23.30 -6.15 -19.63
N SER A 854 22.86 -7.14 -18.87
CA SER A 854 21.55 -7.77 -19.09
C SER A 854 20.36 -6.88 -18.69
N ASN A 855 20.60 -5.70 -18.12
CA ASN A 855 19.53 -4.80 -17.70
C ASN A 855 18.98 -4.11 -18.93
N GLY A 856 17.75 -4.48 -19.31
CA GLY A 856 17.09 -3.97 -20.50
C GLY A 856 16.87 -2.45 -20.49
N GLU A 857 16.98 -1.81 -19.31
CA GLU A 857 16.87 -0.35 -19.14
C GLU A 857 18.22 0.34 -18.88
N SER A 858 19.33 -0.39 -18.71
CA SER A 858 20.67 0.19 -18.61
C SER A 858 21.75 -0.88 -18.84
N ALA A 859 22.24 -1.06 -20.07
CA ALA A 859 23.08 -2.22 -20.41
C ALA A 859 24.58 -2.05 -20.08
N HIS A 860 24.93 -1.64 -18.85
CA HIS A 860 26.31 -1.24 -18.47
C HIS A 860 26.79 -1.83 -17.15
N TYR A 861 28.11 -1.90 -16.96
CA TYR A 861 28.72 -2.18 -15.67
C TYR A 861 28.94 -0.89 -14.91
N TYR A 862 28.42 -0.82 -13.69
CA TYR A 862 28.71 0.22 -12.70
C TYR A 862 28.20 -0.21 -11.32
N ALA A 863 28.61 0.50 -10.27
CA ALA A 863 28.09 0.32 -8.91
C ALA A 863 27.43 1.59 -8.37
N GLU A 864 26.25 1.45 -7.78
CA GLU A 864 25.47 2.53 -7.17
C GLU A 864 25.50 2.39 -5.65
N PHE A 865 25.68 3.50 -4.94
CA PHE A 865 25.56 3.55 -3.48
C PHE A 865 24.51 4.56 -3.06
N GLN A 866 23.32 4.08 -2.71
CA GLN A 866 22.17 4.93 -2.43
C GLN A 866 21.84 4.92 -0.93
N PRO A 867 22.24 5.91 -0.12
CA PRO A 867 21.61 6.12 1.17
C PRO A 867 20.13 6.47 0.96
N TRP A 868 19.22 5.61 1.41
CA TRP A 868 17.78 5.83 1.24
C TRP A 868 17.25 6.70 2.38
N VAL A 869 16.95 7.95 2.06
CA VAL A 869 16.62 9.02 2.98
C VAL A 869 15.13 9.36 2.90
N PRO A 870 14.37 9.16 3.99
CA PRO A 870 12.96 9.53 4.01
C PRO A 870 12.76 11.04 3.79
N ILE A 871 11.74 11.37 3.00
CA ILE A 871 11.27 12.73 2.73
C ILE A 871 10.01 12.96 3.54
N PHE A 872 10.08 13.89 4.49
CA PHE A 872 8.92 14.37 5.23
C PHE A 872 8.35 15.66 4.61
N ARG A 873 7.04 15.84 4.75
CA ARG A 873 6.28 17.00 4.24
C ARG A 873 6.07 18.04 5.34
N LYS A 874 5.54 19.21 4.96
CA LYS A 874 5.18 20.32 5.89
C LYS A 874 6.38 20.99 6.58
N THR A 875 7.59 20.77 6.08
CA THR A 875 8.82 21.48 6.46
C THR A 875 9.84 21.39 5.32
N VAL A 876 11.03 21.96 5.50
CA VAL A 876 12.16 21.75 4.58
C VAL A 876 13.00 20.58 5.08
N ARG A 877 13.16 19.55 4.25
CA ARG A 877 14.06 18.42 4.46
C ARG A 877 15.47 18.80 4.03
N TYR A 878 16.39 18.86 4.99
CA TYR A 878 17.81 19.10 4.72
C TYR A 878 18.61 17.80 4.73
N PHE A 879 19.44 17.58 3.71
CA PHE A 879 20.39 16.47 3.66
C PHE A 879 21.72 16.94 3.07
N SER A 880 22.82 16.26 3.36
CA SER A 880 24.15 16.62 2.84
C SER A 880 24.94 15.37 2.49
N TYR A 881 25.66 15.45 1.38
CA TYR A 881 26.56 14.41 0.89
C TYR A 881 27.91 15.04 0.56
N TYR A 882 29.00 14.38 0.93
CA TYR A 882 30.37 14.82 0.71
C TYR A 882 31.09 13.83 -0.18
N LEU A 883 31.70 14.33 -1.25
CA LEU A 883 32.41 13.56 -2.27
C LEU A 883 33.91 13.82 -2.15
N TRP A 884 34.69 12.75 -2.12
CA TRP A 884 36.16 12.81 -2.07
C TRP A 884 36.77 11.78 -3.03
N GLY A 885 37.24 12.23 -4.19
CA GLY A 885 38.03 11.42 -5.11
C GLY A 885 39.53 11.75 -4.97
N ALA A 886 40.38 10.73 -4.97
CA ALA A 886 41.83 10.90 -4.88
C ALA A 886 42.58 9.71 -5.50
N GLY A 887 43.87 9.92 -5.82
CA GLY A 887 44.79 8.81 -6.06
C GLY A 887 45.17 8.11 -4.74
N GLY A 888 45.50 6.83 -4.82
CA GLY A 888 45.93 6.04 -3.66
C GLY A 888 44.80 5.34 -2.91
N PRO A 889 45.10 4.83 -1.69
CA PRO A 889 44.14 4.11 -0.87
C PRO A 889 43.01 5.01 -0.34
N TRP A 890 41.80 4.46 -0.27
CA TRP A 890 40.60 5.17 0.19
C TRP A 890 40.69 5.60 1.66
N GLU A 891 41.50 4.92 2.47
CA GLU A 891 41.74 5.23 3.88
C GLU A 891 42.25 6.67 4.08
N ASN A 892 43.05 7.18 3.15
CA ASN A 892 43.56 8.55 3.20
C ASN A 892 42.43 9.57 3.07
N GLY A 893 41.49 9.30 2.14
CA GLY A 893 40.29 10.13 1.96
C GLY A 893 39.38 10.08 3.19
N LEU A 894 39.14 8.88 3.74
CA LEU A 894 38.36 8.72 4.96
C LEU A 894 39.00 9.46 6.15
N GLU A 895 40.32 9.36 6.32
CA GLU A 895 41.03 10.08 7.38
C GLU A 895 40.90 11.59 7.20
N ALA A 896 41.01 12.09 5.97
CA ALA A 896 40.84 13.50 5.66
C ALA A 896 39.41 14.01 5.98
N LEU A 897 38.38 13.19 5.75
CA LEU A 897 37.00 13.48 6.14
C LEU A 897 36.82 13.43 7.66
N ARG A 898 37.41 12.44 8.35
CA ARG A 898 37.40 12.37 9.83
C ARG A 898 38.04 13.60 10.47
N ARG A 899 39.20 14.03 9.96
CA ARG A 899 39.90 15.26 10.41
C ARG A 899 39.11 16.54 10.14
N ARG A 900 38.11 16.50 9.26
CA ARG A 900 37.18 17.61 8.99
C ARG A 900 35.87 17.48 9.75
N ASN A 901 35.75 16.52 10.67
CA ASN A 901 34.52 16.21 11.40
C ASN A 901 33.35 15.83 10.47
N LEU A 902 33.63 15.16 9.35
CA LEU A 902 32.65 14.77 8.33
C LEU A 902 32.19 13.30 8.42
N VAL A 903 32.67 12.53 9.39
CA VAL A 903 32.23 11.15 9.62
C VAL A 903 31.35 11.10 10.87
N THR A 904 30.14 10.58 10.71
CA THR A 904 29.15 10.40 11.78
C THR A 904 29.07 8.93 12.18
N VAL A 905 28.71 8.67 13.44
CA VAL A 905 28.61 7.31 14.01
C VAL A 905 27.19 7.07 14.48
N ALA A 906 26.63 5.91 14.14
CA ALA A 906 25.30 5.49 14.58
C ALA A 906 25.30 5.34 16.11
N ARG A 907 24.28 5.90 16.76
CA ARG A 907 24.15 5.87 18.23
C ARG A 907 23.37 4.64 18.69
#